data_AF-A0A103YAT0-F1
#
_entry.id   AF-A0A103YAT0-F1
#
_cell.length_a   1.000
_cell.length_b   1.000
_cell.length_c   1.000
_cell.angle_alpha   90.00
_cell.angle_beta   90.00
_cell.angle_gamma   90.00
#
_symmetry.space_group_name_H-M   'P 1'
#
loop_
_entity.id
_entity.type
_entity.pdbx_description
1 polymer ?
#
loop_
_entity_poly.entity_id
_entity_poly.type
_entity_poly.pdbx_seq_one_letter_code
_entity_poly.pdbx_strand_id
1 'polypeptide(L)'
;MADGDDNDAMLSDVEEEDNPPVPIVIGTPSSTEDVPIERFRELVAELDRERQAREVVEKSKSELQVSFNRLKVLAHEAIKKRDESSRQRDEFLRSNEKLSAELAEIVKEKDELLKQKDGFVKQLEESVKAKDSSRSEIETAAQMLVTGIDKISAKVNNFKNFSAGGLPRSQKYTGLPAVAYGVIKRTNEIVEELVRLIETTAKSRNEAREQMEQRNYEIAIEVSELEATISGLREEVSKRNSAVEGLEKSMDEKDGMIAQLERELDEKQDLVSEYGNKLRILESRMDSQRPLLVNQLSRVSKIHDQICGVIKIIDGNKKEQSGLSDSLFVPQETDAEENIRASLAGLEMISELSSMVLEKTKDLVAEKSREVKSLNETVTQLVREKEHIGSLLRSALSRRMSADLSSKTNELFKVAENGLRESGINYRFSNHTVEGKVTSSSDKAANVESEDDEIYTLEHAEAQARELLQRKQQVEELEEKERVANENVEGLMMDIAAAEEEITRWKVAAQQEAAAGKAVEQEYIAQLSTIRQELEEAKQVVIESEKKLKFKEETASAAMAARDAAETSLKLADTRATRLRERLEELTRQLEELDTRKSSSNGKRSRYMCWPWQWLGLDAVGPHQPDTVQRTSNEMELSEPLL
;
A
#
# COMPACT_ATOMS: atom_id res chain seq x y z
N MET A 1 -131.99 -55.09 -25.34
CA MET A 1 -132.25 -56.27 -24.48
C MET A 1 -133.03 -55.70 -23.31
N ALA A 2 -134.37 -55.73 -23.29
CA ALA A 2 -135.29 -56.71 -23.90
C ALA A 2 -135.11 -58.10 -23.24
N ASP A 3 -136.12 -58.77 -22.68
CA ASP A 3 -137.57 -58.46 -22.53
C ASP A 3 -138.01 -58.66 -21.05
N GLY A 4 -139.22 -58.34 -20.59
CA GLY A 4 -140.53 -58.98 -20.84
C GLY A 4 -141.00 -59.62 -19.51
N ASP A 5 -142.13 -59.27 -18.90
CA ASP A 5 -143.56 -59.45 -19.30
C ASP A 5 -144.19 -60.68 -18.59
N ASP A 6 -144.94 -60.38 -17.54
CA ASP A 6 -146.30 -60.86 -17.18
C ASP A 6 -146.69 -62.36 -17.02
N ASN A 7 -147.84 -62.50 -16.34
CA ASN A 7 -148.77 -63.64 -16.24
C ASN A 7 -148.49 -64.72 -15.17
N ASP A 8 -149.49 -65.44 -14.64
CA ASP A 8 -150.91 -65.15 -14.33
C ASP A 8 -151.46 -66.31 -13.45
N ALA A 9 -152.44 -66.06 -12.57
CA ALA A 9 -153.25 -67.09 -11.88
C ALA A 9 -154.45 -66.49 -11.11
N MET A 10 -155.52 -66.06 -11.79
CA MET A 10 -156.80 -65.72 -11.12
C MET A 10 -157.74 -66.92 -10.96
N LEU A 11 -158.43 -67.01 -9.81
CA LEU A 11 -159.75 -67.65 -9.59
C LEU A 11 -160.38 -67.05 -8.31
N SER A 12 -161.69 -66.83 -8.15
CA SER A 12 -162.80 -66.34 -9.01
C SER A 12 -164.09 -66.40 -8.18
N ASP A 13 -165.01 -65.43 -8.30
CA ASP A 13 -166.27 -65.39 -7.55
C ASP A 13 -167.30 -66.47 -7.93
N VAL A 14 -168.23 -66.76 -7.00
CA VAL A 14 -169.59 -67.26 -7.27
C VAL A 14 -170.53 -66.66 -6.20
N GLU A 15 -171.67 -66.10 -6.61
CA GLU A 15 -172.71 -65.48 -5.75
C GLU A 15 -173.97 -66.37 -5.62
N GLU A 16 -175.01 -65.86 -4.93
CA GLU A 16 -176.46 -66.17 -5.14
C GLU A 16 -177.01 -67.59 -4.79
N GLU A 17 -178.28 -67.82 -4.45
CA GLU A 17 -179.35 -66.95 -3.88
C GLU A 17 -180.37 -67.80 -3.03
N ASP A 18 -181.69 -67.52 -3.08
CA ASP A 18 -182.65 -67.67 -1.95
C ASP A 18 -183.84 -68.68 -2.17
N ASN A 19 -184.59 -69.01 -1.08
CA ASN A 19 -186.02 -69.50 -1.05
C ASN A 19 -186.44 -70.93 -1.57
N PRO A 20 -187.68 -71.47 -1.31
CA PRO A 20 -188.58 -71.47 -0.12
C PRO A 20 -189.22 -72.90 0.24
N PRO A 21 -190.56 -73.20 0.47
CA PRO A 21 -191.01 -74.20 1.49
C PRO A 21 -192.21 -75.18 1.13
N VAL A 22 -193.09 -75.54 2.11
CA VAL A 22 -194.50 -76.13 2.10
C VAL A 22 -194.71 -77.70 2.28
N PRO A 23 -195.92 -78.38 2.25
CA PRO A 23 -196.45 -79.13 3.45
C PRO A 23 -197.11 -80.57 3.35
N ILE A 24 -197.42 -81.18 4.52
CA ILE A 24 -198.61 -81.98 5.01
C ILE A 24 -199.37 -83.01 4.11
N VAL A 25 -199.74 -84.21 4.65
CA VAL A 25 -201.07 -84.93 4.53
C VAL A 25 -201.21 -86.19 5.46
N ILE A 26 -202.38 -86.89 5.49
CA ILE A 26 -203.00 -87.69 6.59
C ILE A 26 -203.29 -89.20 6.24
N GLY A 27 -203.48 -90.11 7.22
CA GLY A 27 -204.12 -91.45 7.04
C GLY A 27 -204.63 -92.15 8.33
N THR A 28 -205.74 -92.92 8.25
CA THR A 28 -206.50 -93.66 9.33
C THR A 28 -207.36 -94.80 8.67
N PRO A 29 -208.31 -95.56 9.30
CA PRO A 29 -208.81 -95.72 10.70
C PRO A 29 -209.10 -97.21 11.16
N SER A 30 -209.95 -97.41 12.20
CA SER A 30 -210.80 -98.61 12.55
C SER A 30 -210.14 -99.95 13.00
N SER A 31 -210.75 -100.85 13.81
CA SER A 31 -211.95 -100.82 14.70
C SER A 31 -212.01 -102.04 15.66
N THR A 32 -212.69 -101.90 16.82
CA THR A 32 -213.44 -102.90 17.64
C THR A 32 -212.98 -104.37 17.78
N GLU A 33 -212.69 -104.82 19.02
CA GLU A 33 -213.45 -105.88 19.76
C GLU A 33 -212.96 -106.03 21.23
N ASP A 34 -213.79 -106.59 22.12
CA ASP A 34 -213.60 -106.57 23.59
C ASP A 34 -212.76 -107.75 24.15
N VAL A 35 -211.64 -107.45 24.84
CA VAL A 35 -210.88 -108.42 25.67
C VAL A 35 -210.09 -107.70 26.80
N PRO A 36 -209.59 -108.38 27.86
CA PRO A 36 -209.88 -107.93 29.23
C PRO A 36 -208.71 -107.23 29.98
N ILE A 37 -208.93 -107.04 31.29
CA ILE A 37 -208.21 -106.19 32.25
C ILE A 37 -206.68 -106.41 32.29
N GLU A 38 -206.19 -107.62 31.97
CA GLU A 38 -204.75 -107.94 31.94
C GLU A 38 -203.91 -106.95 31.11
N ARG A 39 -204.41 -106.46 29.96
CA ARG A 39 -203.65 -105.53 29.09
C ARG A 39 -203.31 -104.20 29.75
N PHE A 40 -204.10 -103.74 30.73
CA PHE A 40 -203.80 -102.50 31.45
C PHE A 40 -202.58 -102.62 32.37
N ARG A 41 -202.18 -103.84 32.77
CA ARG A 41 -200.99 -104.05 33.62
C ARG A 41 -199.68 -103.95 32.83
N GLU A 42 -199.65 -104.37 31.56
CA GLU A 42 -198.46 -104.27 30.71
C GLU A 42 -198.10 -102.80 30.40
N LEU A 43 -199.09 -101.99 30.00
CA LEU A 43 -198.88 -100.60 29.59
C LEU A 43 -198.28 -99.71 30.70
N VAL A 44 -198.60 -99.97 31.97
CA VAL A 44 -197.98 -99.26 33.10
C VAL A 44 -196.52 -99.64 33.26
N ALA A 45 -196.18 -100.93 33.12
CA ALA A 45 -194.80 -101.41 33.18
C ALA A 45 -193.95 -100.98 31.97
N GLU A 46 -194.56 -100.65 30.84
CA GLU A 46 -193.90 -100.03 29.68
C GLU A 46 -193.56 -98.55 29.97
N LEU A 47 -194.50 -97.80 30.55
CA LEU A 47 -194.34 -96.38 30.88
C LEU A 47 -193.24 -96.10 31.91
N ASP A 48 -193.08 -96.98 32.91
CA ASP A 48 -192.02 -96.83 33.92
C ASP A 48 -190.63 -97.14 33.35
N ARG A 49 -190.52 -98.05 32.37
CA ARG A 49 -189.25 -98.30 31.65
C ARG A 49 -188.87 -97.13 30.74
N GLU A 50 -189.84 -96.55 30.02
CA GLU A 50 -189.68 -95.32 29.24
C GLU A 50 -189.16 -94.15 30.12
N ARG A 51 -189.68 -94.01 31.35
CA ARG A 51 -189.22 -92.99 32.30
C ARG A 51 -187.75 -93.17 32.71
N GLN A 52 -187.36 -94.39 33.11
CA GLN A 52 -185.97 -94.66 33.52
C GLN A 52 -184.96 -94.42 32.39
N ALA A 53 -185.33 -94.75 31.13
CA ALA A 53 -184.47 -94.50 29.98
C ALA A 53 -184.14 -93.01 29.78
N ARG A 54 -185.12 -92.11 29.97
CA ARG A 54 -184.93 -90.66 29.81
C ARG A 54 -184.01 -90.04 30.87
N GLU A 55 -184.07 -90.54 32.10
CA GLU A 55 -183.24 -90.05 33.21
C GLU A 55 -181.74 -90.34 32.98
N VAL A 56 -181.42 -91.50 32.40
CA VAL A 56 -180.05 -91.86 31.99
C VAL A 56 -179.53 -90.94 30.86
N VAL A 57 -180.39 -90.57 29.91
CA VAL A 57 -180.01 -89.70 28.77
C VAL A 57 -179.71 -88.27 29.21
N GLU A 58 -180.53 -87.65 30.08
CA GLU A 58 -180.21 -86.32 30.61
C GLU A 58 -178.94 -86.33 31.48
N LYS A 59 -178.69 -87.40 32.25
CA LYS A 59 -177.43 -87.55 32.98
C LYS A 59 -176.23 -87.58 32.04
N SER A 60 -176.27 -88.41 31.00
CA SER A 60 -175.19 -88.50 30.00
C SER A 60 -174.93 -87.17 29.28
N LYS A 61 -176.00 -86.44 28.92
CA LYS A 61 -175.93 -85.09 28.34
C LYS A 61 -175.26 -84.09 29.27
N SER A 62 -175.51 -84.17 30.58
CA SER A 62 -174.86 -83.30 31.58
C SER A 62 -173.35 -83.57 31.72
N GLU A 63 -172.93 -84.85 31.67
CA GLU A 63 -171.53 -85.26 31.71
C GLU A 63 -170.78 -84.81 30.44
N LEU A 64 -171.43 -84.93 29.27
CA LEU A 64 -170.88 -84.43 28.00
C LEU A 64 -170.69 -82.91 28.02
N GLN A 65 -171.65 -82.14 28.56
CA GLN A 65 -171.54 -80.68 28.69
C GLN A 65 -170.35 -80.26 29.56
N VAL A 66 -170.04 -81.01 30.64
CA VAL A 66 -168.85 -80.77 31.49
C VAL A 66 -167.55 -81.06 30.71
N SER A 67 -167.51 -82.14 29.92
CA SER A 67 -166.35 -82.47 29.08
C SER A 67 -166.04 -81.40 28.03
N PHE A 68 -167.07 -80.86 27.37
CA PHE A 68 -166.96 -79.80 26.36
C PHE A 68 -166.38 -78.50 26.95
N ASN A 69 -166.86 -78.09 28.12
CA ASN A 69 -166.33 -76.93 28.85
C ASN A 69 -164.84 -77.11 29.20
N ARG A 70 -164.41 -78.32 29.59
CA ARG A 70 -163.00 -78.62 29.88
C ARG A 70 -162.11 -78.54 28.64
N LEU A 71 -162.58 -79.05 27.49
CA LEU A 71 -161.86 -78.95 26.22
C LEU A 71 -161.70 -77.48 25.76
N LYS A 72 -162.73 -76.66 25.95
CA LYS A 72 -162.69 -75.23 25.60
C LYS A 72 -161.57 -74.46 26.34
N VAL A 73 -161.30 -74.79 27.60
CA VAL A 73 -160.20 -74.20 28.38
C VAL A 73 -158.83 -74.60 27.80
N LEU A 74 -158.62 -75.89 27.55
CA LEU A 74 -157.35 -76.41 27.00
C LEU A 74 -157.02 -75.79 25.63
N ALA A 75 -158.03 -75.55 24.78
CA ALA A 75 -157.84 -74.86 23.51
C ALA A 75 -157.31 -73.42 23.66
N HIS A 76 -157.79 -72.67 24.66
CA HIS A 76 -157.32 -71.30 24.92
C HIS A 76 -155.89 -71.29 25.49
N GLU A 77 -155.54 -72.26 26.34
CA GLU A 77 -154.17 -72.37 26.88
C GLU A 77 -153.15 -72.75 25.80
N ALA A 78 -153.51 -73.63 24.87
CA ALA A 78 -152.68 -74.00 23.73
C ALA A 78 -152.40 -72.80 22.79
N ILE A 79 -153.39 -71.95 22.55
CA ILE A 79 -153.21 -70.70 21.78
C ILE A 79 -152.21 -69.77 22.50
N LYS A 80 -152.42 -69.51 23.80
CA LYS A 80 -151.52 -68.65 24.59
C LYS A 80 -150.06 -69.13 24.57
N LYS A 81 -149.83 -70.44 24.66
CA LYS A 81 -148.48 -71.04 24.59
C LYS A 81 -147.78 -70.80 23.24
N ARG A 82 -148.53 -70.83 22.13
CA ARG A 82 -147.99 -70.58 20.78
C ARG A 82 -147.53 -69.14 20.62
N ASP A 83 -148.35 -68.19 21.07
CA ASP A 83 -148.11 -66.76 20.83
C ASP A 83 -146.90 -66.25 21.65
N GLU A 84 -146.72 -66.76 22.87
CA GLU A 84 -145.54 -66.48 23.70
C GLU A 84 -144.23 -67.00 23.07
N SER A 85 -144.27 -68.19 22.47
CA SER A 85 -143.13 -68.81 21.76
C SER A 85 -142.74 -68.03 20.50
N SER A 86 -143.67 -67.30 19.87
CA SER A 86 -143.31 -66.47 18.72
C SER A 86 -142.50 -65.24 19.14
N ARG A 87 -142.92 -64.53 20.20
CA ARG A 87 -142.21 -63.33 20.70
C ARG A 87 -140.74 -63.60 21.02
N GLN A 88 -140.45 -64.75 21.64
CA GLN A 88 -139.08 -65.14 22.01
C GLN A 88 -138.15 -65.34 20.80
N ARG A 89 -138.69 -65.75 19.64
CA ARG A 89 -137.88 -65.84 18.40
C ARG A 89 -137.59 -64.45 17.81
N ASP A 90 -138.57 -63.55 17.87
CA ASP A 90 -138.46 -62.20 17.33
C ASP A 90 -137.43 -61.34 18.11
N GLU A 91 -137.31 -61.54 19.42
CA GLU A 91 -136.24 -60.94 20.23
C GLU A 91 -134.85 -61.52 19.91
N PHE A 92 -134.76 -62.84 19.72
CA PHE A 92 -133.48 -63.49 19.42
C PHE A 92 -132.92 -63.04 18.06
N LEU A 93 -133.76 -62.92 17.03
CA LEU A 93 -133.36 -62.39 15.72
C LEU A 93 -132.76 -60.98 15.82
N ARG A 94 -133.43 -60.07 16.54
CA ARG A 94 -132.95 -58.68 16.76
C ARG A 94 -131.62 -58.62 17.51
N SER A 95 -131.34 -59.56 18.42
CA SER A 95 -130.05 -59.61 19.11
C SER A 95 -128.92 -60.07 18.19
N ASN A 96 -129.19 -61.02 17.28
CA ASN A 96 -128.22 -61.54 16.32
C ASN A 96 -127.85 -60.49 15.25
N GLU A 97 -128.83 -59.71 14.75
CA GLU A 97 -128.56 -58.60 13.83
C GLU A 97 -127.63 -57.53 14.44
N LYS A 98 -127.80 -57.20 15.72
CA LYS A 98 -126.93 -56.25 16.43
C LYS A 98 -125.48 -56.75 16.52
N LEU A 99 -125.27 -57.99 16.96
CA LEU A 99 -123.94 -58.58 17.04
C LEU A 99 -123.25 -58.67 15.67
N SER A 100 -124.02 -58.93 14.60
CA SER A 100 -123.50 -58.92 13.23
C SER A 100 -123.06 -57.52 12.77
N ALA A 101 -123.76 -56.46 13.20
CA ALA A 101 -123.38 -55.08 12.92
C ALA A 101 -122.10 -54.65 13.67
N GLU A 102 -122.03 -54.91 14.98
CA GLU A 102 -120.85 -54.62 15.82
C GLU A 102 -119.59 -55.33 15.29
N LEU A 103 -119.71 -56.60 14.88
CA LEU A 103 -118.60 -57.38 14.35
C LEU A 103 -118.12 -56.86 12.98
N ALA A 104 -119.01 -56.31 12.16
CA ALA A 104 -118.66 -55.65 10.90
C ALA A 104 -117.99 -54.27 11.08
N GLU A 105 -118.24 -53.59 12.21
CA GLU A 105 -117.58 -52.33 12.57
C GLU A 105 -116.14 -52.59 13.06
N ILE A 106 -115.95 -53.56 13.97
CA ILE A 106 -114.63 -53.99 14.46
C ILE A 106 -113.69 -54.43 13.32
N VAL A 107 -114.21 -55.10 12.27
CA VAL A 107 -113.41 -55.46 11.10
C VAL A 107 -112.90 -54.24 10.33
N LYS A 108 -113.71 -53.18 10.19
CA LYS A 108 -113.28 -51.93 9.54
C LYS A 108 -112.21 -51.21 10.36
N GLU A 109 -112.37 -51.13 11.67
CA GLU A 109 -111.38 -50.51 12.57
C GLU A 109 -110.02 -51.24 12.49
N LYS A 110 -110.05 -52.58 12.51
CA LYS A 110 -108.85 -53.43 12.36
C LYS A 110 -108.14 -53.18 11.02
N ASP A 111 -108.88 -53.11 9.92
CA ASP A 111 -108.30 -52.90 8.59
C ASP A 111 -107.75 -51.48 8.41
N GLU A 112 -108.33 -50.47 9.07
CA GLU A 112 -107.77 -49.11 9.09
C GLU A 112 -106.52 -49.01 9.99
N LEU A 113 -106.50 -49.70 11.13
CA LEU A 113 -105.30 -49.86 11.96
C LEU A 113 -104.16 -50.56 11.21
N LEU A 114 -104.46 -51.54 10.36
CA LEU A 114 -103.47 -52.19 9.48
C LEU A 114 -102.86 -51.19 8.48
N LYS A 115 -103.67 -50.34 7.84
CA LYS A 115 -103.16 -49.28 6.95
C LYS A 115 -102.27 -48.28 7.69
N GLN A 116 -102.68 -47.85 8.90
CA GLN A 116 -101.88 -46.93 9.72
C GLN A 116 -100.53 -47.56 10.09
N LYS A 117 -100.54 -48.81 10.58
CA LYS A 117 -99.32 -49.59 10.86
C LYS A 117 -98.39 -49.64 9.65
N ASP A 118 -98.91 -50.00 8.47
CA ASP A 118 -98.07 -50.15 7.26
C ASP A 118 -97.57 -48.78 6.74
N GLY A 119 -98.30 -47.69 7.02
CA GLY A 119 -97.81 -46.31 6.85
C GLY A 119 -96.64 -45.96 7.78
N PHE A 120 -96.76 -46.28 9.07
CA PHE A 120 -95.66 -46.10 10.04
C PHE A 120 -94.43 -46.95 9.70
N VAL A 121 -94.61 -48.18 9.20
CA VAL A 121 -93.50 -49.04 8.75
C VAL A 121 -92.73 -48.39 7.60
N LYS A 122 -93.41 -47.81 6.60
CA LYS A 122 -92.76 -47.10 5.49
C LYS A 122 -92.00 -45.86 5.97
N GLN A 123 -92.60 -45.04 6.82
CA GLN A 123 -91.91 -43.87 7.40
C GLN A 123 -90.67 -44.26 8.22
N LEU A 124 -90.74 -45.38 8.96
CA LEU A 124 -89.60 -45.93 9.68
C LEU A 124 -88.50 -46.41 8.73
N GLU A 125 -88.85 -47.11 7.65
CA GLU A 125 -87.88 -47.59 6.64
C GLU A 125 -87.19 -46.43 5.89
N GLU A 126 -87.94 -45.39 5.52
CA GLU A 126 -87.41 -44.16 4.92
C GLU A 126 -86.48 -43.42 5.91
N SER A 127 -86.87 -43.32 7.18
CA SER A 127 -86.05 -42.74 8.25
C SER A 127 -84.74 -43.52 8.49
N VAL A 128 -84.79 -44.85 8.45
CA VAL A 128 -83.60 -45.71 8.54
C VAL A 128 -82.67 -45.49 7.35
N LYS A 129 -83.20 -45.46 6.11
CA LYS A 129 -82.40 -45.19 4.90
C LYS A 129 -81.73 -43.81 4.94
N ALA A 130 -82.47 -42.78 5.37
CA ALA A 130 -81.91 -41.43 5.54
C ALA A 130 -80.82 -41.38 6.62
N LYS A 131 -81.03 -42.08 7.74
CA LYS A 131 -80.06 -42.21 8.84
C LYS A 131 -78.78 -42.93 8.40
N ASP A 132 -78.88 -44.02 7.64
CA ASP A 132 -77.70 -44.76 7.18
C ASP A 132 -76.94 -44.03 6.07
N SER A 133 -77.63 -43.26 5.21
CA SER A 133 -76.97 -42.30 4.30
C SER A 133 -76.18 -41.25 5.08
N SER A 134 -76.83 -40.61 6.07
CA SER A 134 -76.18 -39.61 6.93
C SER A 134 -74.98 -40.19 7.71
N ARG A 135 -75.08 -41.44 8.17
CA ARG A 135 -73.97 -42.17 8.81
C ARG A 135 -72.79 -42.38 7.85
N SER A 136 -73.05 -42.77 6.60
CA SER A 136 -72.02 -42.93 5.57
C SER A 136 -71.32 -41.61 5.24
N GLU A 137 -72.07 -40.51 5.15
CA GLU A 137 -71.53 -39.16 4.97
C GLU A 137 -70.65 -38.72 6.15
N ILE A 138 -71.10 -38.98 7.38
CA ILE A 138 -70.34 -38.70 8.63
C ILE A 138 -69.04 -39.51 8.69
N GLU A 139 -69.05 -40.78 8.29
CA GLU A 139 -67.88 -41.64 8.27
C GLU A 139 -66.89 -41.21 7.17
N THR A 140 -67.38 -40.87 5.98
CA THR A 140 -66.56 -40.33 4.88
C THR A 140 -65.88 -39.01 5.30
N ALA A 141 -66.63 -38.10 5.94
CA ALA A 141 -66.09 -36.85 6.46
C ALA A 141 -65.02 -37.07 7.55
N ALA A 142 -65.18 -38.09 8.40
CA ALA A 142 -64.18 -38.47 9.40
C ALA A 142 -62.89 -39.01 8.75
N GLN A 143 -63.00 -39.92 7.77
CA GLN A 143 -61.85 -40.46 7.03
C GLN A 143 -61.09 -39.38 6.26
N MET A 144 -61.82 -38.43 5.66
CA MET A 144 -61.23 -37.20 5.11
C MET A 144 -60.47 -36.45 6.20
N LEU A 145 -61.11 -36.01 7.28
CA LEU A 145 -60.48 -35.22 8.35
C LEU A 145 -59.15 -35.80 8.87
N VAL A 146 -59.07 -37.12 9.06
CA VAL A 146 -57.81 -37.81 9.41
C VAL A 146 -56.77 -37.68 8.28
N THR A 147 -57.12 -38.09 7.06
CA THR A 147 -56.22 -38.06 5.89
C THR A 147 -55.70 -36.65 5.59
N GLY A 148 -56.52 -35.62 5.82
CA GLY A 148 -56.17 -34.23 5.58
C GLY A 148 -55.10 -33.72 6.55
N ILE A 149 -55.25 -33.99 7.84
CA ILE A 149 -54.25 -33.60 8.83
C ILE A 149 -52.98 -34.45 8.76
N ASP A 150 -53.07 -35.72 8.34
CA ASP A 150 -51.87 -36.55 8.08
C ASP A 150 -51.06 -36.00 6.90
N LYS A 151 -51.70 -35.52 5.82
CA LYS A 151 -51.02 -34.82 4.72
C LYS A 151 -50.35 -33.51 5.15
N ILE A 152 -50.94 -32.75 6.06
CA ILE A 152 -50.29 -31.55 6.64
C ILE A 152 -49.10 -31.97 7.52
N SER A 153 -49.32 -32.95 8.41
CA SER A 153 -48.28 -33.50 9.30
C SER A 153 -47.05 -33.95 8.51
N ALA A 154 -47.26 -34.63 7.37
CA ALA A 154 -46.19 -35.04 6.47
C ALA A 154 -45.42 -33.87 5.84
N LYS A 155 -46.08 -32.77 5.48
CA LYS A 155 -45.41 -31.54 4.97
C LYS A 155 -44.61 -30.81 6.05
N VAL A 156 -45.04 -30.86 7.31
CA VAL A 156 -44.40 -30.21 8.47
C VAL A 156 -43.38 -31.13 9.17
N ASN A 157 -43.30 -32.41 8.75
CA ASN A 157 -42.48 -33.46 9.37
C ASN A 157 -40.99 -33.13 9.48
N ASN A 158 -40.46 -32.28 8.60
CA ASN A 158 -39.07 -31.80 8.63
C ASN A 158 -38.74 -30.96 9.86
N PHE A 159 -39.75 -30.40 10.54
CA PHE A 159 -39.59 -29.58 11.74
C PHE A 159 -39.87 -30.38 13.01
N LYS A 160 -40.89 -31.26 12.99
CA LYS A 160 -41.24 -32.20 14.06
C LYS A 160 -42.15 -33.31 13.52
N ASN A 161 -41.99 -34.53 14.02
CA ASN A 161 -42.81 -35.67 13.59
C ASN A 161 -44.14 -35.74 14.37
N PHE A 162 -45.20 -35.19 13.78
CA PHE A 162 -46.58 -35.25 14.30
C PHE A 162 -47.34 -36.54 13.94
N SER A 163 -46.73 -37.40 13.12
CA SER A 163 -47.34 -38.67 12.66
C SER A 163 -47.19 -39.79 13.68
N ALA A 164 -46.20 -39.71 14.57
CA ALA A 164 -45.96 -40.67 15.63
C ALA A 164 -47.13 -40.74 16.64
N GLY A 165 -47.81 -41.88 16.72
CA GLY A 165 -48.90 -42.14 17.67
C GLY A 165 -50.32 -41.92 17.12
N GLY A 166 -50.46 -41.41 15.90
CA GLY A 166 -51.77 -41.13 15.28
C GLY A 166 -52.48 -39.90 15.86
N LEU A 167 -53.78 -39.80 15.63
CA LEU A 167 -54.55 -38.59 15.96
C LEU A 167 -54.80 -38.45 17.48
N PRO A 168 -54.56 -37.27 18.09
CA PRO A 168 -54.80 -37.04 19.53
C PRO A 168 -56.24 -37.36 19.97
N ARG A 169 -56.39 -38.29 20.93
CA ARG A 169 -57.70 -38.75 21.41
C ARG A 169 -58.23 -37.91 22.57
N SER A 170 -59.54 -37.68 22.59
CA SER A 170 -60.27 -37.14 23.75
C SER A 170 -60.95 -38.27 24.52
N GLN A 171 -61.02 -38.15 25.85
CA GLN A 171 -61.88 -38.99 26.70
C GLN A 171 -63.33 -38.46 26.79
N LYS A 172 -63.58 -37.22 26.36
CA LYS A 172 -64.90 -36.56 26.46
C LYS A 172 -65.77 -36.71 25.20
N TYR A 173 -65.18 -37.15 24.09
CA TYR A 173 -65.83 -37.20 22.78
C TYR A 173 -65.65 -38.58 22.14
N THR A 174 -66.66 -39.02 21.39
CA THR A 174 -66.65 -40.27 20.61
C THR A 174 -67.11 -39.98 19.18
N GLY A 175 -66.82 -40.89 18.23
CA GLY A 175 -67.18 -40.71 16.82
C GLY A 175 -66.54 -39.48 16.16
N LEU A 176 -67.24 -38.86 15.21
CA LEU A 176 -66.76 -37.67 14.48
C LEU A 176 -66.30 -36.51 15.39
N PRO A 177 -66.98 -36.15 16.50
CA PRO A 177 -66.48 -35.18 17.48
C PRO A 177 -65.09 -35.50 18.05
N ALA A 178 -64.73 -36.77 18.21
CA ALA A 178 -63.39 -37.16 18.66
C ALA A 178 -62.32 -36.92 17.58
N VAL A 179 -62.67 -37.18 16.32
CA VAL A 179 -61.81 -36.88 15.16
C VAL A 179 -61.62 -35.38 15.00
N ALA A 180 -62.70 -34.59 15.10
CA ALA A 180 -62.63 -33.14 15.04
C ALA A 180 -61.72 -32.56 16.14
N TYR A 181 -61.88 -33.01 17.40
CA TYR A 181 -60.98 -32.64 18.50
C TYR A 181 -59.51 -32.97 18.18
N GLY A 182 -59.25 -34.17 17.69
CA GLY A 182 -57.88 -34.61 17.39
C GLY A 182 -57.23 -33.85 16.25
N VAL A 183 -57.99 -33.50 15.20
CA VAL A 183 -57.53 -32.64 14.11
C VAL A 183 -57.21 -31.24 14.64
N ILE A 184 -58.11 -30.63 15.43
CA ILE A 184 -57.90 -29.30 16.00
C ILE A 184 -56.66 -29.30 16.89
N LYS A 185 -56.55 -30.26 17.82
CA LYS A 185 -55.38 -30.34 18.73
C LYS A 185 -54.08 -30.51 17.95
N ARG A 186 -54.01 -31.42 16.98
CA ARG A 186 -52.81 -31.61 16.16
C ARG A 186 -52.49 -30.40 15.27
N THR A 187 -53.52 -29.67 14.80
CA THR A 187 -53.33 -28.41 14.07
C THR A 187 -52.71 -27.35 14.96
N ASN A 188 -53.15 -27.23 16.22
CA ASN A 188 -52.54 -26.32 17.19
C ASN A 188 -51.09 -26.73 17.49
N GLU A 189 -50.82 -28.00 17.76
CA GLU A 189 -49.45 -28.52 17.97
C GLU A 189 -48.51 -28.22 16.78
N ILE A 190 -49.04 -28.26 15.55
CA ILE A 190 -48.33 -27.87 14.32
C ILE A 190 -48.08 -26.36 14.26
N VAL A 191 -49.07 -25.54 14.57
CA VAL A 191 -48.95 -24.06 14.56
C VAL A 191 -48.00 -23.57 15.65
N GLU A 192 -48.09 -24.12 16.88
CA GLU A 192 -47.22 -23.79 18.00
C GLU A 192 -45.74 -24.04 17.67
N GLU A 193 -45.41 -25.15 17.02
CA GLU A 193 -44.04 -25.47 16.60
C GLU A 193 -43.56 -24.65 15.39
N LEU A 194 -44.46 -24.32 14.45
CA LEU A 194 -44.14 -23.40 13.35
C LEU A 194 -43.87 -21.98 13.86
N VAL A 195 -44.66 -21.48 14.82
CA VAL A 195 -44.42 -20.20 15.50
C VAL A 195 -43.10 -20.24 16.26
N ARG A 196 -42.84 -21.28 17.06
CA ARG A 196 -41.56 -21.45 17.77
C ARG A 196 -40.36 -21.51 16.82
N LEU A 197 -40.51 -22.11 15.64
CA LEU A 197 -39.46 -22.13 14.62
C LEU A 197 -39.25 -20.74 13.99
N ILE A 198 -40.32 -20.00 13.69
CA ILE A 198 -40.24 -18.63 13.20
C ILE A 198 -39.56 -17.73 14.24
N GLU A 199 -39.90 -17.85 15.52
CA GLU A 199 -39.29 -17.11 16.63
C GLU A 199 -37.80 -17.45 16.79
N THR A 200 -37.43 -18.74 16.81
CA THR A 200 -36.02 -19.15 16.93
C THR A 200 -35.18 -18.76 15.72
N THR A 201 -35.73 -18.81 14.50
CA THR A 201 -35.06 -18.37 13.26
C THR A 201 -34.95 -16.85 13.18
N ALA A 202 -35.99 -16.12 13.61
CA ALA A 202 -35.94 -14.67 13.70
C ALA A 202 -34.93 -14.21 14.76
N LYS A 203 -34.86 -14.92 15.90
CA LYS A 203 -33.87 -14.68 16.95
C LYS A 203 -32.45 -14.91 16.44
N SER A 204 -32.12 -16.08 15.88
CA SER A 204 -30.75 -16.35 15.40
C SER A 204 -30.31 -15.43 14.27
N ARG A 205 -31.23 -15.02 13.39
CA ARG A 205 -30.97 -13.99 12.37
C ARG A 205 -30.75 -12.61 12.98
N ASN A 206 -31.47 -12.25 14.04
CA ASN A 206 -31.29 -10.97 14.72
C ASN A 206 -29.98 -10.94 15.52
N GLU A 207 -29.63 -12.03 16.21
CA GLU A 207 -28.32 -12.24 16.87
C GLU A 207 -27.17 -12.13 15.84
N ALA A 208 -27.33 -12.70 14.64
CA ALA A 208 -26.36 -12.55 13.55
C ALA A 208 -26.25 -11.11 13.02
N ARG A 209 -27.36 -10.33 12.98
CA ARG A 209 -27.31 -8.90 12.64
C ARG A 209 -26.60 -8.12 13.74
N GLU A 210 -26.94 -8.34 15.00
CA GLU A 210 -26.32 -7.67 16.17
C GLU A 210 -24.80 -7.95 16.24
N GLN A 211 -24.38 -9.18 15.98
CA GLN A 211 -22.95 -9.52 15.85
C GLN A 211 -22.28 -8.80 14.67
N MET A 212 -22.95 -8.72 13.52
CA MET A 212 -22.41 -8.02 12.34
C MET A 212 -22.34 -6.50 12.55
N GLU A 213 -23.33 -5.91 13.22
CA GLU A 213 -23.32 -4.50 13.63
C GLU A 213 -22.22 -4.23 14.67
N GLN A 214 -22.04 -5.10 15.67
CA GLN A 214 -20.93 -5.02 16.62
C GLN A 214 -19.58 -5.06 15.91
N ARG A 215 -19.38 -5.97 14.94
CA ARG A 215 -18.17 -6.02 14.12
C ARG A 215 -18.00 -4.80 13.22
N ASN A 216 -19.09 -4.22 12.71
CA ASN A 216 -19.06 -2.98 11.94
C ASN A 216 -18.57 -1.80 12.80
N TYR A 217 -19.02 -1.70 14.06
CA TYR A 217 -18.51 -0.73 15.03
C TYR A 217 -17.05 -0.97 15.42
N GLU A 218 -16.65 -2.23 15.62
CA GLU A 218 -15.27 -2.63 15.90
C GLU A 218 -14.33 -2.21 14.75
N ILE A 219 -14.67 -2.56 13.50
CA ILE A 219 -13.95 -2.15 12.30
C ILE A 219 -13.92 -0.61 12.16
N ALA A 220 -15.00 0.10 12.49
CA ALA A 220 -15.02 1.57 12.43
C ALA A 220 -14.07 2.21 13.46
N ILE A 221 -13.89 1.61 14.64
CA ILE A 221 -12.91 2.03 15.64
C ILE A 221 -11.49 1.73 15.14
N GLU A 222 -11.22 0.49 14.69
CA GLU A 222 -9.92 0.09 14.15
C GLU A 222 -9.49 0.95 12.95
N VAL A 223 -10.42 1.28 12.04
CA VAL A 223 -10.18 2.21 10.93
C VAL A 223 -9.88 3.63 11.44
N SER A 224 -10.61 4.13 12.43
CA SER A 224 -10.35 5.46 13.01
C SER A 224 -8.97 5.53 13.68
N GLU A 225 -8.54 4.46 14.37
CA GLU A 225 -7.19 4.35 14.93
C GLU A 225 -6.13 4.24 13.84
N LEU A 226 -6.38 3.47 12.77
CA LEU A 226 -5.50 3.42 11.61
C LEU A 226 -5.35 4.80 10.96
N GLU A 227 -6.44 5.52 10.70
CA GLU A 227 -6.46 6.88 10.13
C GLU A 227 -5.71 7.89 11.01
N ALA A 228 -5.87 7.82 12.34
CA ALA A 228 -5.10 8.63 13.27
C ALA A 228 -3.59 8.33 13.18
N THR A 229 -3.19 7.06 13.12
CA THR A 229 -1.77 6.70 12.95
C THR A 229 -1.22 6.97 11.55
N ILE A 230 -2.05 6.94 10.50
CA ILE A 230 -1.71 7.39 9.14
C ILE A 230 -1.44 8.89 9.16
N SER A 231 -2.31 9.67 9.80
CA SER A 231 -2.16 11.13 9.93
C SER A 231 -0.87 11.50 10.65
N GLY A 232 -0.58 10.86 11.80
CA GLY A 232 0.69 11.04 12.49
C GLY A 232 1.92 10.62 11.66
N LEU A 233 1.82 9.53 10.89
CA LEU A 233 2.89 9.12 9.97
C LEU A 233 3.06 10.08 8.79
N ARG A 234 2.00 10.72 8.27
CA ARG A 234 2.11 11.79 7.27
C ARG A 234 2.85 13.00 7.82
N GLU A 235 2.55 13.40 9.05
CA GLU A 235 3.26 14.50 9.74
C GLU A 235 4.72 14.15 10.01
N GLU A 236 5.02 12.92 10.46
CA GLU A 236 6.39 12.44 10.62
C GLU A 236 7.16 12.43 9.29
N VAL A 237 6.58 11.90 8.20
CA VAL A 237 7.20 11.88 6.87
C VAL A 237 7.44 13.31 6.38
N SER A 238 6.44 14.19 6.46
CA SER A 238 6.57 15.61 6.09
C SER A 238 7.70 16.31 6.85
N LYS A 239 7.81 16.07 8.16
CA LYS A 239 8.87 16.61 9.01
C LYS A 239 10.25 16.02 8.68
N ARG A 240 10.35 14.72 8.36
CA ARG A 240 11.63 14.11 7.92
C ARG A 240 12.04 14.64 6.56
N ASN A 241 11.11 14.80 5.62
CA ASN A 241 11.38 15.34 4.29
C ASN A 241 11.90 16.78 4.38
N SER A 242 11.29 17.64 5.22
CA SER A 242 11.79 19.01 5.41
C SER A 242 13.17 19.09 6.08
N ALA A 243 13.54 18.09 6.89
CA ALA A 243 14.89 17.95 7.44
C ALA A 243 15.90 17.46 6.39
N VAL A 244 15.53 16.48 5.55
CA VAL A 244 16.35 16.02 4.41
C VAL A 244 16.60 17.18 3.44
N GLU A 245 15.56 17.90 3.02
CA GLU A 245 15.69 19.09 2.18
C GLU A 245 16.63 20.16 2.78
N GLY A 246 16.65 20.31 4.12
CA GLY A 246 17.54 21.23 4.81
C GLY A 246 19.00 20.77 4.80
N LEU A 247 19.23 19.46 4.96
CA LEU A 247 20.55 18.84 4.86
C LEU A 247 21.07 18.87 3.42
N GLU A 248 20.23 18.64 2.40
CA GLU A 248 20.59 18.76 0.98
C GLU A 248 21.04 20.19 0.67
N LYS A 249 20.25 21.20 1.02
CA LYS A 249 20.62 22.62 0.79
C LYS A 249 21.93 22.99 1.48
N SER A 250 22.15 22.53 2.72
CA SER A 250 23.42 22.78 3.44
C SER A 250 24.60 21.95 2.93
N MET A 251 24.36 20.87 2.17
CA MET A 251 25.39 20.13 1.45
C MET A 251 25.75 20.85 0.15
N ASP A 252 24.76 21.21 -0.67
CA ASP A 252 24.93 21.95 -1.92
C ASP A 252 25.64 23.30 -1.70
N GLU A 253 25.29 24.02 -0.62
CA GLU A 253 25.98 25.24 -0.19
C GLU A 253 27.48 25.02 0.08
N LYS A 254 27.83 23.94 0.79
CA LYS A 254 29.23 23.62 1.12
C LYS A 254 29.99 23.11 -0.08
N ASP A 255 29.40 22.24 -0.89
CA ASP A 255 30.00 21.74 -2.13
C ASP A 255 30.25 22.89 -3.12
N GLY A 256 29.36 23.90 -3.15
CA GLY A 256 29.57 25.16 -3.85
C GLY A 256 30.74 26.00 -3.32
N MET A 257 30.95 26.05 -2.00
CA MET A 257 32.11 26.71 -1.38
C MET A 257 33.42 25.98 -1.68
N ILE A 258 33.43 24.64 -1.63
CA ILE A 258 34.61 23.82 -2.00
C ILE A 258 34.98 24.09 -3.46
N ALA A 259 34.02 24.03 -4.38
CA ALA A 259 34.21 24.32 -5.79
C ALA A 259 34.57 25.80 -6.09
N GLN A 260 34.54 26.69 -5.10
CA GLN A 260 35.18 28.01 -5.18
C GLN A 260 36.63 27.96 -4.68
N LEU A 261 36.88 27.39 -3.50
CA LEU A 261 38.21 27.27 -2.91
C LEU A 261 39.18 26.46 -3.79
N GLU A 262 38.72 25.41 -4.46
CA GLU A 262 39.51 24.63 -5.43
C GLU A 262 39.97 25.51 -6.61
N ARG A 263 39.09 26.35 -7.17
CA ARG A 263 39.44 27.28 -8.25
C ARG A 263 40.39 28.37 -7.78
N GLU A 264 40.19 28.92 -6.58
CA GLU A 264 41.11 29.90 -6.01
C GLU A 264 42.50 29.29 -5.75
N LEU A 265 42.56 28.01 -5.34
CA LEU A 265 43.81 27.27 -5.16
C LEU A 265 44.53 27.02 -6.50
N ASP A 266 43.81 26.59 -7.54
CA ASP A 266 44.36 26.42 -8.89
C ASP A 266 44.92 27.74 -9.44
N GLU A 267 44.19 28.86 -9.30
CA GLU A 267 44.66 30.20 -9.68
C GLU A 267 45.95 30.60 -8.93
N LYS A 268 46.08 30.26 -7.63
CA LYS A 268 47.36 30.49 -6.91
C LYS A 268 48.46 29.56 -7.40
N GLN A 269 48.15 28.31 -7.73
CA GLN A 269 49.15 27.34 -8.17
C GLN A 269 49.72 27.68 -9.55
N ASP A 270 48.89 28.14 -10.48
CA ASP A 270 49.33 28.69 -11.77
C ASP A 270 50.19 29.95 -11.59
N LEU A 271 49.81 30.86 -10.68
CA LEU A 271 50.60 32.04 -10.38
C LEU A 271 51.98 31.69 -9.77
N VAL A 272 52.03 30.72 -8.86
CA VAL A 272 53.28 30.18 -8.28
C VAL A 272 54.15 29.53 -9.36
N SER A 273 53.53 28.78 -10.29
CA SER A 273 54.22 28.22 -11.47
C SER A 273 54.80 29.32 -12.36
N GLU A 274 54.05 30.38 -12.64
CA GLU A 274 54.52 31.51 -13.45
C GLU A 274 55.71 32.23 -12.81
N TYR A 275 55.66 32.52 -11.51
CA TYR A 275 56.77 33.11 -10.78
C TYR A 275 57.98 32.17 -10.67
N GLY A 276 57.77 30.87 -10.44
CA GLY A 276 58.84 29.87 -10.43
C GLY A 276 59.56 29.75 -11.79
N ASN A 277 58.81 29.85 -12.89
CA ASN A 277 59.38 29.89 -14.24
C ASN A 277 60.14 31.20 -14.51
N LYS A 278 59.62 32.36 -14.07
CA LYS A 278 60.33 33.66 -14.14
C LYS A 278 61.65 33.62 -13.36
N LEU A 279 61.64 33.05 -12.15
CA LEU A 279 62.84 32.90 -11.32
C LEU A 279 63.90 32.02 -12.00
N ARG A 280 63.51 30.83 -12.49
CA ARG A 280 64.40 29.91 -13.23
C ARG A 280 65.01 30.55 -14.49
N ILE A 281 64.27 31.42 -15.17
CA ILE A 281 64.79 32.19 -16.32
C ILE A 281 65.85 33.23 -15.88
N LEU A 282 65.68 33.89 -14.73
CA LEU A 282 66.68 34.83 -14.20
C LEU A 282 67.93 34.11 -13.68
N GLU A 283 67.74 33.03 -12.94
CA GLU A 283 68.78 32.12 -12.44
C GLU A 283 69.68 31.60 -13.57
N SER A 284 69.07 30.97 -14.60
CA SER A 284 69.80 30.47 -15.77
C SER A 284 70.52 31.57 -16.58
N ARG A 285 70.05 32.83 -16.53
CA ARG A 285 70.77 33.97 -17.10
C ARG A 285 71.98 34.36 -16.25
N MET A 286 71.86 34.41 -14.93
CA MET A 286 73.01 34.69 -14.03
C MET A 286 74.09 33.62 -14.20
N ASP A 287 73.72 32.34 -14.22
CA ASP A 287 74.66 31.24 -14.44
C ASP A 287 75.35 31.31 -15.82
N SER A 288 74.64 31.78 -16.87
CA SER A 288 75.25 32.00 -18.18
C SER A 288 76.25 33.17 -18.21
N GLN A 289 76.10 34.15 -17.31
CA GLN A 289 76.98 35.33 -17.22
C GLN A 289 78.21 35.09 -16.34
N ARG A 290 78.08 34.26 -15.28
CA ARG A 290 79.17 33.88 -14.36
C ARG A 290 80.48 33.48 -15.06
N PRO A 291 80.51 32.53 -16.04
CA PRO A 291 81.76 32.16 -16.71
C PRO A 291 82.30 33.25 -17.66
N LEU A 292 81.46 34.17 -18.15
CA LEU A 292 81.91 35.29 -18.97
C LEU A 292 82.68 36.31 -18.12
N LEU A 293 82.21 36.58 -16.91
CA LEU A 293 82.86 37.47 -15.95
C LEU A 293 84.21 36.92 -15.48
N VAL A 294 84.30 35.64 -15.12
CA VAL A 294 85.57 34.98 -14.77
C VAL A 294 86.56 35.02 -15.95
N ASN A 295 86.09 34.85 -17.18
CA ASN A 295 86.92 35.02 -18.38
C ASN A 295 87.38 36.47 -18.62
N GLN A 296 86.54 37.47 -18.29
CA GLN A 296 86.91 38.88 -18.35
C GLN A 296 87.98 39.21 -17.29
N LEU A 297 87.78 38.80 -16.03
CA LEU A 297 88.74 39.01 -14.94
C LEU A 297 90.10 38.32 -15.22
N SER A 298 90.08 37.11 -15.81
CA SER A 298 91.29 36.44 -16.28
C SER A 298 92.02 37.15 -17.43
N ARG A 299 91.33 37.94 -18.25
CA ARG A 299 91.96 38.79 -19.30
C ARG A 299 92.52 40.07 -18.69
N VAL A 300 91.79 40.68 -17.76
CA VAL A 300 92.22 41.85 -16.98
C VAL A 300 93.54 41.56 -16.25
N SER A 301 93.58 40.50 -15.42
CA SER A 301 94.80 40.03 -14.75
C SER A 301 96.00 39.87 -15.72
N LYS A 302 95.82 39.21 -16.86
CA LYS A 302 96.88 39.03 -17.86
C LYS A 302 97.38 40.33 -18.50
N ILE A 303 96.50 41.30 -18.72
CA ILE A 303 96.86 42.62 -19.30
C ILE A 303 97.58 43.46 -18.25
N HIS A 304 97.11 43.46 -17.01
CA HIS A 304 97.78 44.10 -15.87
C HIS A 304 99.23 43.59 -15.73
N ASP A 305 99.43 42.28 -15.69
CA ASP A 305 100.76 41.66 -15.56
C ASP A 305 101.69 41.99 -16.73
N GLN A 306 101.15 42.06 -17.96
CA GLN A 306 101.89 42.50 -19.15
C GLN A 306 102.33 43.97 -19.04
N ILE A 307 101.44 44.86 -18.61
CA ILE A 307 101.74 46.29 -18.46
C ILE A 307 102.78 46.51 -17.36
N CYS A 308 102.63 45.86 -16.20
CA CYS A 308 103.63 45.92 -15.13
C CYS A 308 104.98 45.31 -15.55
N GLY A 309 104.98 44.32 -16.45
CA GLY A 309 106.19 43.84 -17.14
C GLY A 309 106.85 44.91 -18.02
N VAL A 310 106.06 45.67 -18.79
CA VAL A 310 106.54 46.77 -19.63
C VAL A 310 107.09 47.93 -18.79
N ILE A 311 106.42 48.31 -17.69
CA ILE A 311 106.93 49.33 -16.75
C ILE A 311 108.32 48.95 -16.23
N LYS A 312 108.52 47.69 -15.78
CA LYS A 312 109.81 47.19 -15.30
C LYS A 312 110.93 47.23 -16.35
N ILE A 313 110.59 47.10 -17.63
CA ILE A 313 111.56 47.23 -18.73
C ILE A 313 111.93 48.70 -18.97
N ILE A 314 110.95 49.62 -18.94
CA ILE A 314 111.16 51.06 -19.18
C ILE A 314 111.96 51.71 -18.04
N ASP A 315 111.64 51.38 -16.77
CA ASP A 315 112.34 51.94 -15.60
C ASP A 315 113.78 51.44 -15.45
N GLY A 316 114.19 50.40 -16.19
CA GLY A 316 115.61 50.10 -16.46
C GLY A 316 116.48 49.91 -15.21
N ASN A 317 116.03 49.09 -14.25
CA ASN A 317 116.67 48.85 -12.96
C ASN A 317 116.80 50.08 -12.02
N LYS A 318 116.16 51.22 -12.30
CA LYS A 318 115.98 52.31 -11.32
C LYS A 318 115.08 51.77 -10.19
N LYS A 319 115.68 51.48 -9.04
CA LYS A 319 115.27 50.37 -8.15
C LYS A 319 114.12 50.65 -7.17
N GLU A 320 113.43 51.78 -7.33
CA GLU A 320 112.81 52.51 -6.20
C GLU A 320 111.27 52.60 -6.24
N GLN A 321 110.60 52.05 -7.25
CA GLN A 321 109.12 52.13 -7.39
C GLN A 321 108.43 50.76 -7.58
N SER A 322 109.00 49.67 -7.06
CA SER A 322 108.48 48.30 -7.22
C SER A 322 107.27 47.95 -6.33
N GLY A 323 106.30 48.86 -6.18
CA GLY A 323 105.02 48.60 -5.49
C GLY A 323 103.92 48.02 -6.40
N LEU A 324 104.05 48.17 -7.72
CA LEU A 324 103.01 47.86 -8.72
C LEU A 324 102.95 46.38 -9.12
N SER A 325 103.14 45.44 -8.19
CA SER A 325 103.20 44.00 -8.51
C SER A 325 102.83 43.08 -7.35
N ASP A 326 101.65 43.33 -6.78
CA ASP A 326 100.84 42.24 -6.23
C ASP A 326 99.57 42.08 -7.09
N SER A 327 99.08 40.85 -7.25
CA SER A 327 98.06 40.52 -8.26
C SER A 327 96.66 40.57 -7.64
N LEU A 328 96.13 41.79 -7.50
CA LEU A 328 94.83 42.06 -6.88
C LEU A 328 93.62 41.38 -7.59
N PHE A 329 93.81 40.88 -8.82
CA PHE A 329 92.73 40.42 -9.70
C PHE A 329 92.73 38.90 -9.87
N VAL A 330 92.45 38.17 -8.77
CA VAL A 330 92.32 36.70 -8.78
C VAL A 330 90.99 36.30 -9.46
N PRO A 331 90.99 35.49 -10.54
CA PRO A 331 89.76 34.96 -11.12
C PRO A 331 89.23 33.81 -10.24
N GLN A 332 88.16 34.07 -9.48
CA GLN A 332 87.62 33.16 -8.47
C GLN A 332 86.11 32.96 -8.64
N GLU A 333 85.58 31.86 -8.11
CA GLU A 333 84.13 31.53 -8.13
C GLU A 333 83.32 32.31 -7.07
N THR A 334 83.69 33.57 -6.86
CA THR A 334 82.96 34.56 -6.06
C THR A 334 81.58 34.89 -6.65
N ASP A 335 80.85 35.79 -6.01
CA ASP A 335 79.56 36.26 -6.53
C ASP A 335 79.70 36.96 -7.90
N ALA A 336 78.62 37.00 -8.68
CA ALA A 336 78.59 37.66 -9.98
C ALA A 336 78.76 39.19 -9.87
N GLU A 337 78.20 39.84 -8.85
CA GLU A 337 78.34 41.27 -8.61
C GLU A 337 79.75 41.64 -8.11
N GLU A 338 80.35 40.76 -7.30
CA GLU A 338 81.75 40.86 -6.87
C GLU A 338 82.72 40.71 -8.06
N ASN A 339 82.51 39.72 -8.93
CA ASN A 339 83.28 39.57 -10.17
C ASN A 339 83.13 40.77 -11.11
N ILE A 340 81.94 41.38 -11.21
CA ILE A 340 81.75 42.64 -11.94
C ILE A 340 82.62 43.75 -11.33
N ARG A 341 82.52 43.99 -10.02
CA ARG A 341 83.33 45.00 -9.30
C ARG A 341 84.83 44.81 -9.50
N ALA A 342 85.34 43.60 -9.28
CA ALA A 342 86.76 43.27 -9.45
C ALA A 342 87.23 43.50 -10.91
N SER A 343 86.41 43.16 -11.89
CA SER A 343 86.74 43.37 -13.30
C SER A 343 86.73 44.85 -13.72
N LEU A 344 85.90 45.69 -13.11
CA LEU A 344 85.87 47.14 -13.34
C LEU A 344 87.11 47.81 -12.75
N ALA A 345 87.39 47.58 -11.46
CA ALA A 345 88.57 48.14 -10.79
C ALA A 345 89.89 47.74 -11.50
N GLY A 346 89.96 46.51 -12.03
CA GLY A 346 91.11 46.08 -12.81
C GLY A 346 91.22 46.72 -14.20
N LEU A 347 90.10 47.05 -14.86
CA LEU A 347 90.11 47.82 -16.11
C LEU A 347 90.52 49.29 -15.88
N GLU A 348 90.10 49.88 -14.76
CA GLU A 348 90.52 51.22 -14.33
C GLU A 348 92.03 51.25 -14.04
N MET A 349 92.54 50.31 -13.24
CA MET A 349 93.97 50.14 -12.97
C MET A 349 94.80 49.92 -14.25
N ILE A 350 94.30 49.11 -15.20
CA ILE A 350 94.94 48.93 -16.52
C ILE A 350 95.03 50.26 -17.30
N SER A 351 94.00 51.10 -17.22
CA SER A 351 93.98 52.42 -17.88
C SER A 351 95.04 53.36 -17.28
N GLU A 352 95.11 53.44 -15.96
CA GLU A 352 96.10 54.25 -15.23
C GLU A 352 97.53 53.79 -15.51
N LEU A 353 97.80 52.48 -15.40
CA LEU A 353 99.10 51.90 -15.70
C LEU A 353 99.48 52.06 -17.18
N SER A 354 98.53 52.00 -18.12
CA SER A 354 98.78 52.27 -19.55
C SER A 354 99.17 53.74 -19.79
N SER A 355 98.54 54.67 -19.08
CA SER A 355 98.91 56.09 -19.09
C SER A 355 100.31 56.31 -18.52
N MET A 356 100.64 55.64 -17.41
CA MET A 356 101.98 55.68 -16.81
C MET A 356 103.06 55.11 -17.74
N VAL A 357 102.79 54.01 -18.44
CA VAL A 357 103.67 53.45 -19.49
C VAL A 357 103.89 54.47 -20.61
N LEU A 358 102.85 55.16 -21.05
CA LEU A 358 102.95 56.13 -22.14
C LEU A 358 103.88 57.31 -21.77
N GLU A 359 103.72 57.89 -20.59
CA GLU A 359 104.61 58.98 -20.13
C GLU A 359 106.04 58.49 -19.86
N LYS A 360 106.24 57.38 -19.13
CA LYS A 360 107.58 56.81 -18.91
C LYS A 360 108.29 56.46 -20.24
N THR A 361 107.54 56.01 -21.26
CA THR A 361 108.08 55.76 -22.61
C THR A 361 108.50 57.05 -23.31
N LYS A 362 107.69 58.11 -23.25
CA LYS A 362 108.05 59.43 -23.79
C LYS A 362 109.32 59.97 -23.13
N ASP A 363 109.43 59.87 -21.81
CA ASP A 363 110.59 60.33 -21.05
C ASP A 363 111.85 59.55 -21.40
N LEU A 364 111.77 58.21 -21.50
CA LEU A 364 112.89 57.37 -21.92
C LEU A 364 113.31 57.69 -23.37
N VAL A 365 112.37 57.91 -24.29
CA VAL A 365 112.66 58.33 -25.68
C VAL A 365 113.28 59.73 -25.71
N ALA A 366 112.85 60.65 -24.85
CA ALA A 366 113.45 61.98 -24.71
C ALA A 366 114.86 61.93 -24.09
N GLU A 367 115.10 61.03 -23.12
CA GLU A 367 116.41 60.74 -22.53
C GLU A 367 117.37 60.18 -23.57
N LYS A 368 116.97 59.12 -24.29
CA LYS A 368 117.78 58.56 -25.39
C LYS A 368 117.95 59.53 -26.56
N SER A 369 116.99 60.41 -26.84
CA SER A 369 117.15 61.48 -27.83
C SER A 369 118.17 62.55 -27.40
N ARG A 370 118.28 62.83 -26.10
CA ARG A 370 119.33 63.72 -25.55
C ARG A 370 120.71 63.05 -25.59
N GLU A 371 120.80 61.77 -25.20
CA GLU A 371 122.03 60.98 -25.26
C GLU A 371 122.55 60.85 -26.70
N VAL A 372 121.68 60.50 -27.67
CA VAL A 372 122.05 60.40 -29.10
C VAL A 372 122.47 61.76 -29.67
N LYS A 373 121.88 62.89 -29.24
CA LYS A 373 122.37 64.23 -29.63
C LYS A 373 123.77 64.50 -29.09
N SER A 374 124.03 64.20 -27.81
CA SER A 374 125.36 64.36 -27.21
C SER A 374 126.42 63.44 -27.86
N LEU A 375 126.07 62.20 -28.17
CA LEU A 375 126.94 61.30 -28.95
C LEU A 375 127.18 61.84 -30.36
N ASN A 376 126.17 62.41 -31.03
CA ASN A 376 126.35 63.02 -32.34
C ASN A 376 127.19 64.32 -32.29
N GLU A 377 127.09 65.10 -31.21
CA GLU A 377 127.91 66.30 -30.97
C GLU A 377 129.38 65.93 -30.72
N THR A 378 129.64 64.90 -29.90
CA THR A 378 131.01 64.37 -29.69
C THR A 378 131.57 63.69 -30.95
N VAL A 379 130.78 62.92 -31.69
CA VAL A 379 131.20 62.35 -32.99
C VAL A 379 131.49 63.45 -34.01
N THR A 380 130.66 64.49 -34.13
CA THR A 380 130.94 65.62 -35.03
C THR A 380 132.09 66.49 -34.55
N GLN A 381 132.41 66.52 -33.25
CA GLN A 381 133.67 67.07 -32.76
C GLN A 381 134.87 66.22 -33.20
N LEU A 382 134.86 64.91 -32.96
CA LEU A 382 135.93 63.99 -33.38
C LEU A 382 136.13 63.99 -34.90
N VAL A 383 135.07 64.15 -35.69
CA VAL A 383 135.15 64.35 -37.15
C VAL A 383 135.83 65.69 -37.49
N ARG A 384 135.47 66.80 -36.83
CA ARG A 384 136.14 68.10 -37.00
C ARG A 384 137.61 68.06 -36.57
N GLU A 385 137.95 67.36 -35.50
CA GLU A 385 139.34 67.15 -35.05
C GLU A 385 140.12 66.31 -36.05
N LYS A 386 139.54 65.21 -36.55
CA LYS A 386 140.11 64.41 -37.66
C LYS A 386 140.30 65.24 -38.94
N GLU A 387 139.38 66.15 -39.26
CA GLU A 387 139.52 67.07 -40.40
C GLU A 387 140.55 68.18 -40.14
N HIS A 388 140.69 68.64 -38.91
CA HIS A 388 141.73 69.58 -38.50
C HIS A 388 143.12 68.93 -38.57
N ILE A 389 143.29 67.72 -38.00
CA ILE A 389 144.49 66.90 -38.18
C ILE A 389 144.74 66.60 -39.66
N GLY A 390 143.70 66.29 -40.43
CA GLY A 390 143.79 66.06 -41.88
C GLY A 390 144.19 67.31 -42.67
N SER A 391 143.78 68.51 -42.25
CA SER A 391 144.16 69.77 -42.88
C SER A 391 145.53 70.28 -42.40
N LEU A 392 145.94 69.98 -41.16
CA LEU A 392 147.32 70.13 -40.69
C LEU A 392 148.29 69.21 -41.45
N LEU A 393 147.90 67.95 -41.70
CA LEU A 393 148.67 67.02 -42.53
C LEU A 393 148.74 67.49 -43.99
N ARG A 394 147.61 67.91 -44.59
CA ARG A 394 147.61 68.51 -45.93
C ARG A 394 148.40 69.84 -45.99
N SER A 395 148.41 70.63 -44.92
CA SER A 395 149.22 71.85 -44.79
C SER A 395 150.71 71.52 -44.69
N ALA A 396 151.11 70.55 -43.87
CA ALA A 396 152.48 70.08 -43.75
C ALA A 396 153.02 69.44 -45.03
N LEU A 397 152.15 68.81 -45.83
CA LEU A 397 152.46 68.31 -47.18
C LEU A 397 152.53 69.45 -48.20
N SER A 398 151.59 70.39 -48.20
CA SER A 398 151.56 71.54 -49.11
C SER A 398 152.74 72.49 -48.89
N ARG A 399 153.11 72.75 -47.62
CA ARG A 399 154.31 73.53 -47.24
C ARG A 399 155.63 72.80 -47.54
N ARG A 400 155.58 71.51 -47.89
CA ARG A 400 156.68 70.71 -48.46
C ARG A 400 156.67 70.70 -50.00
N MET A 401 155.66 71.30 -50.63
CA MET A 401 155.41 71.26 -52.08
C MET A 401 155.67 72.60 -52.79
N SER A 402 156.04 73.66 -52.05
CA SER A 402 156.34 75.00 -52.57
C SER A 402 157.83 75.40 -52.45
N ALA A 403 158.72 74.41 -52.37
CA ALA A 403 160.17 74.58 -52.41
C ALA A 403 160.78 73.41 -53.21
N ASP A 404 160.85 73.58 -54.53
CA ASP A 404 161.43 72.60 -55.44
C ASP A 404 162.92 72.36 -55.14
N LEU A 405 163.32 71.08 -55.11
CA LEU A 405 164.05 70.51 -56.25
C LEU A 405 164.37 69.01 -56.09
N SER A 406 164.18 68.29 -57.19
CA SER A 406 165.06 67.24 -57.72
C SER A 406 165.63 66.15 -56.79
N SER A 407 165.02 64.96 -56.91
CA SER A 407 165.68 63.64 -56.93
C SER A 407 166.10 62.96 -55.61
N LYS A 408 166.14 61.62 -55.67
CA LYS A 408 166.59 60.65 -54.66
C LYS A 408 165.77 60.52 -53.37
N THR A 409 164.45 60.60 -53.51
CA THR A 409 163.44 60.09 -52.56
C THR A 409 163.59 58.58 -52.30
N ASN A 410 164.48 58.15 -51.39
CA ASN A 410 164.39 56.77 -50.84
C ASN A 410 165.03 56.50 -49.45
N GLU A 411 165.70 57.46 -48.80
CA GLU A 411 166.26 57.25 -47.43
C GLU A 411 165.49 57.99 -46.32
N LEU A 412 164.46 58.76 -46.69
CA LEU A 412 163.59 59.52 -45.79
C LEU A 412 162.77 58.66 -44.79
N PHE A 413 162.75 57.34 -44.97
CA PHE A 413 162.02 56.41 -44.10
C PHE A 413 162.87 55.78 -42.98
N LYS A 414 164.22 55.80 -43.05
CA LYS A 414 165.10 55.16 -42.03
C LYS A 414 165.60 56.07 -40.92
N VAL A 415 165.30 57.37 -40.99
CA VAL A 415 165.59 58.33 -39.89
C VAL A 415 164.33 58.68 -39.10
N ALA A 416 163.14 58.57 -39.71
CA ALA A 416 161.87 58.50 -38.98
C ALA A 416 161.81 57.28 -38.04
N GLU A 417 162.51 56.19 -38.41
CA GLU A 417 162.68 54.94 -37.64
C GLU A 417 163.45 55.14 -36.32
N ASN A 418 164.20 56.24 -36.16
CA ASN A 418 165.04 56.52 -34.98
C ASN A 418 164.69 57.86 -34.28
N GLY A 419 163.53 58.44 -34.59
CA GLY A 419 163.05 59.71 -34.04
C GLY A 419 162.11 59.59 -32.83
N LEU A 420 161.85 58.37 -32.34
CA LEU A 420 160.79 58.00 -31.40
C LEU A 420 161.35 57.06 -30.31
N ARG A 421 161.98 57.50 -29.21
CA ARG A 421 162.15 58.82 -28.56
C ARG A 421 160.92 59.42 -27.85
N GLU A 422 160.77 58.98 -26.59
CA GLU A 422 160.52 59.85 -25.42
C GLU A 422 159.14 60.55 -25.30
N SER A 423 158.06 59.90 -25.72
CA SER A 423 156.71 60.20 -25.22
C SER A 423 155.92 58.91 -25.03
N GLY A 424 156.13 58.29 -23.86
CA GLY A 424 155.55 56.98 -23.53
C GLY A 424 154.05 57.05 -23.31
N ILE A 425 153.28 56.58 -24.29
CA ILE A 425 151.82 56.39 -24.19
C ILE A 425 151.53 54.93 -24.52
N ASN A 426 151.02 54.19 -23.53
CA ASN A 426 150.80 52.75 -23.63
C ASN A 426 149.29 52.45 -23.55
N TYR A 427 148.57 52.66 -24.66
CA TYR A 427 147.16 52.26 -24.78
C TYR A 427 147.06 50.82 -25.29
N ARG A 428 146.38 49.97 -24.51
CA ARG A 428 146.22 48.54 -24.79
C ARG A 428 144.74 48.18 -24.79
N PHE A 429 144.19 47.81 -25.95
CA PHE A 429 142.87 47.20 -26.06
C PHE A 429 142.99 45.67 -26.10
N SER A 430 142.22 44.99 -25.27
CA SER A 430 141.92 43.56 -25.38
C SER A 430 140.62 43.26 -24.63
N ASN A 431 139.57 42.89 -25.36
CA ASN A 431 138.34 42.38 -24.76
C ASN A 431 138.53 40.94 -24.23
N HIS A 432 137.54 40.49 -23.46
CA HIS A 432 137.17 39.09 -23.15
C HIS A 432 137.77 38.35 -21.93
N THR A 433 137.01 38.47 -20.83
CA THR A 433 136.35 37.36 -20.08
C THR A 433 137.16 36.50 -19.07
N VAL A 434 136.41 36.02 -18.04
CA VAL A 434 136.65 34.87 -17.12
C VAL A 434 137.43 35.12 -15.80
N GLU A 435 136.64 35.22 -14.71
CA GLU A 435 136.81 34.68 -13.33
C GLU A 435 138.04 35.00 -12.43
N GLY A 436 137.82 34.93 -11.10
CA GLY A 436 138.88 34.98 -10.06
C GLY A 436 138.78 36.11 -9.02
N LYS A 437 137.64 36.30 -8.32
CA LYS A 437 137.39 35.77 -6.96
C LYS A 437 138.35 36.26 -5.84
N VAL A 438 137.90 37.26 -5.05
CA VAL A 438 137.98 37.39 -3.56
C VAL A 438 139.42 37.36 -2.93
N THR A 439 139.89 38.34 -2.13
CA THR A 439 139.40 38.73 -0.78
C THR A 439 140.03 40.05 -0.26
N SER A 440 139.29 40.79 0.57
CA SER A 440 139.70 41.58 1.77
C SER A 440 140.98 42.45 1.87
N SER A 441 140.73 43.68 2.36
CA SER A 441 141.32 44.35 3.55
C SER A 441 142.63 45.16 3.52
N SER A 442 142.51 46.36 4.13
CA SER A 442 143.43 47.04 5.06
C SER A 442 144.18 48.29 4.55
N ASP A 443 143.79 49.45 5.11
CA ASP A 443 144.60 50.53 5.73
C ASP A 443 145.90 51.02 5.04
N LYS A 444 146.24 52.33 4.97
CA LYS A 444 145.85 53.45 5.85
C LYS A 444 146.21 54.84 5.27
N ALA A 445 145.34 55.81 5.57
CA ALA A 445 145.52 57.28 5.70
C ALA A 445 146.81 58.02 5.26
N ALA A 446 146.63 59.05 4.42
CA ALA A 446 147.01 60.46 4.66
C ALA A 446 146.36 61.35 3.56
N ASN A 447 145.21 62.00 3.80
CA ASN A 447 144.98 63.23 4.59
C ASN A 447 145.28 64.55 3.83
N VAL A 448 144.21 65.26 3.43
CA VAL A 448 144.00 66.73 3.46
C VAL A 448 142.59 67.01 2.89
N GLU A 449 141.71 67.62 3.71
CA GLU A 449 140.54 68.48 3.39
C GLU A 449 139.48 68.03 2.33
N SER A 450 138.16 68.22 2.50
CA SER A 450 137.38 68.86 3.58
C SER A 450 135.95 68.28 3.67
N GLU A 451 135.43 68.14 4.90
CA GLU A 451 134.02 68.15 5.37
C GLU A 451 132.93 67.26 4.72
N ASP A 452 132.95 66.93 3.42
CA ASP A 452 131.80 66.31 2.74
C ASP A 452 131.48 64.87 3.20
N ASP A 453 132.47 63.99 3.39
CA ASP A 453 132.23 62.55 3.66
C ASP A 453 131.58 62.25 5.03
N GLU A 454 131.87 63.04 6.06
CA GLU A 454 131.29 62.87 7.41
C GLU A 454 129.86 63.44 7.47
N ILE A 455 129.59 64.49 6.69
CA ILE A 455 128.21 64.97 6.44
C ILE A 455 127.44 63.92 5.64
N TYR A 456 127.98 63.40 4.53
CA TYR A 456 127.29 62.46 3.65
C TYR A 456 126.91 61.15 4.36
N THR A 457 127.75 60.68 5.28
CA THR A 457 127.45 59.48 6.09
C THR A 457 126.43 59.73 7.20
N LEU A 458 126.44 60.92 7.83
CA LEU A 458 125.38 61.32 8.77
C LEU A 458 124.05 61.61 8.08
N GLU A 459 124.04 62.31 6.94
CA GLU A 459 122.84 62.54 6.13
C GLU A 459 122.26 61.23 5.59
N HIS A 460 123.09 60.28 5.18
CA HIS A 460 122.61 58.95 4.77
C HIS A 460 122.02 58.16 5.96
N ALA A 461 122.63 58.24 7.14
CA ALA A 461 122.08 57.62 8.36
C ALA A 461 120.76 58.27 8.80
N GLU A 462 120.65 59.61 8.74
CA GLU A 462 119.38 60.30 9.00
C GLU A 462 118.33 60.02 7.91
N ALA A 463 118.73 59.90 6.64
CA ALA A 463 117.83 59.52 5.55
C ALA A 463 117.27 58.11 5.77
N GLN A 464 118.12 57.13 6.11
CA GLN A 464 117.67 55.80 6.53
C GLN A 464 116.79 55.83 7.77
N ALA A 465 117.09 56.69 8.76
CA ALA A 465 116.25 56.83 9.96
C ALA A 465 114.86 57.41 9.63
N ARG A 466 114.79 58.43 8.76
CA ARG A 466 113.52 59.00 8.24
C ARG A 466 112.75 57.98 7.42
N GLU A 467 113.42 57.25 6.53
CA GLU A 467 112.82 56.21 5.69
C GLU A 467 112.30 55.01 6.52
N LEU A 468 113.04 54.59 7.57
CA LEU A 468 112.59 53.58 8.52
C LEU A 468 111.39 54.07 9.35
N LEU A 469 111.36 55.34 9.76
CA LEU A 469 110.24 55.91 10.51
C LEU A 469 108.99 56.01 9.63
N GLN A 470 109.14 56.39 8.35
CA GLN A 470 108.06 56.40 7.37
C GLN A 470 107.56 54.98 7.05
N ARG A 471 108.45 54.00 6.86
CA ARG A 471 108.07 52.59 6.71
C ARG A 471 107.35 52.06 7.94
N LYS A 472 107.79 52.43 9.15
CA LYS A 472 107.10 52.04 10.39
C LYS A 472 105.67 52.60 10.41
N GLN A 473 105.47 53.87 10.08
CA GLN A 473 104.14 54.47 10.00
C GLN A 473 103.26 53.79 8.93
N GLN A 474 103.83 53.39 7.78
CA GLN A 474 103.09 52.64 6.75
C GLN A 474 102.69 51.24 7.21
N VAL A 475 103.53 50.54 8.00
CA VAL A 475 103.18 49.26 8.62
C VAL A 475 102.07 49.45 9.65
N GLU A 476 102.19 50.45 10.54
CA GLU A 476 101.21 50.78 11.58
C GLU A 476 99.85 51.20 10.97
N GLU A 477 99.84 51.87 9.82
CA GLU A 477 98.62 52.19 9.04
C GLU A 477 98.03 50.96 8.31
N LEU A 478 98.85 49.99 7.92
CA LEU A 478 98.38 48.73 7.30
C LEU A 478 97.82 47.76 8.34
N GLU A 479 98.46 47.63 9.51
CA GLU A 479 97.98 46.83 10.65
C GLU A 479 96.61 47.33 11.14
N GLU A 480 96.40 48.65 11.22
CA GLU A 480 95.10 49.24 11.55
C GLU A 480 94.04 49.00 10.46
N LYS A 481 94.42 49.03 9.18
CA LYS A 481 93.50 48.69 8.08
C LYS A 481 93.13 47.20 8.07
N GLU A 482 94.07 46.31 8.41
CA GLU A 482 93.80 44.89 8.58
C GLU A 482 92.82 44.67 9.76
N ARG A 483 93.05 45.33 10.90
CA ARG A 483 92.13 45.29 12.06
C ARG A 483 90.72 45.72 11.68
N VAL A 484 90.58 46.88 11.03
CA VAL A 484 89.27 47.40 10.59
C VAL A 484 88.64 46.52 9.50
N ALA A 485 89.41 45.91 8.61
CA ALA A 485 88.90 44.96 7.62
C ALA A 485 88.37 43.68 8.29
N ASN A 486 89.11 43.12 9.24
CA ASN A 486 88.69 41.94 10.02
C ASN A 486 87.43 42.24 10.84
N GLU A 487 87.35 43.39 11.52
CA GLU A 487 86.15 43.82 12.27
C GLU A 487 84.92 43.97 11.35
N ASN A 488 85.08 44.46 10.12
CA ASN A 488 84.00 44.50 9.13
C ASN A 488 83.60 43.11 8.61
N VAL A 489 84.55 42.20 8.40
CA VAL A 489 84.27 40.82 7.95
C VAL A 489 83.57 40.01 9.03
N GLU A 490 83.97 40.15 10.30
CA GLU A 490 83.28 39.54 11.44
C GLU A 490 81.85 40.08 11.56
N GLY A 491 81.64 41.39 11.39
CA GLY A 491 80.31 42.00 11.35
C GLY A 491 79.41 41.42 10.24
N LEU A 492 79.92 41.35 9.01
CA LEU A 492 79.19 40.77 7.88
C LEU A 492 78.89 39.27 8.08
N MET A 493 79.80 38.51 8.71
CA MET A 493 79.53 37.13 9.08
C MET A 493 78.39 36.99 10.11
N MET A 494 78.29 37.90 11.08
CA MET A 494 77.17 37.92 12.04
C MET A 494 75.85 38.29 11.35
N ASP A 495 75.85 39.27 10.45
CA ASP A 495 74.66 39.66 9.68
C ASP A 495 74.17 38.53 8.75
N ILE A 496 75.09 37.82 8.08
CA ILE A 496 74.77 36.63 7.26
C ILE A 496 74.15 35.53 8.13
N ALA A 497 74.76 35.19 9.27
CA ALA A 497 74.23 34.17 10.18
C ALA A 497 72.84 34.55 10.71
N ALA A 498 72.62 35.81 11.08
CA ALA A 498 71.31 36.30 11.52
C ALA A 498 70.25 36.22 10.40
N ALA A 499 70.63 36.51 9.15
CA ALA A 499 69.76 36.37 7.98
C ALA A 499 69.44 34.90 7.66
N GLU A 500 70.39 33.97 7.78
CA GLU A 500 70.14 32.53 7.63
C GLU A 500 69.23 31.98 8.74
N GLU A 501 69.43 32.41 9.99
CA GLU A 501 68.50 32.12 11.10
C GLU A 501 67.11 32.72 10.85
N GLU A 502 67.00 33.88 10.19
CA GLU A 502 65.71 34.46 9.81
C GLU A 502 65.02 33.68 8.67
N ILE A 503 65.74 33.37 7.60
CA ILE A 503 65.23 32.57 6.48
C ILE A 503 64.74 31.20 6.96
N THR A 504 65.48 30.54 7.87
CA THR A 504 65.06 29.27 8.45
C THR A 504 63.83 29.41 9.36
N ARG A 505 63.73 30.47 10.17
CA ARG A 505 62.52 30.79 10.95
C ARG A 505 61.29 30.99 10.06
N TRP A 506 61.37 31.83 9.02
CA TRP A 506 60.27 32.06 8.08
C TRP A 506 59.88 30.80 7.30
N LYS A 507 60.86 29.98 6.90
CA LYS A 507 60.62 28.69 6.23
C LYS A 507 59.89 27.70 7.12
N VAL A 508 60.27 27.60 8.40
CA VAL A 508 59.57 26.73 9.37
C VAL A 508 58.16 27.24 9.64
N ALA A 509 57.96 28.55 9.80
CA ALA A 509 56.63 29.14 9.98
C ALA A 509 55.71 28.86 8.77
N ALA A 510 56.19 29.06 7.54
CA ALA A 510 55.42 28.76 6.33
C ALA A 510 55.10 27.27 6.18
N GLN A 511 55.98 26.37 6.61
CA GLN A 511 55.72 24.93 6.63
C GLN A 511 54.70 24.53 7.71
N GLN A 512 54.71 25.19 8.87
CA GLN A 512 53.73 24.98 9.93
C GLN A 512 52.34 25.49 9.51
N GLU A 513 52.26 26.66 8.88
CA GLU A 513 51.00 27.21 8.35
C GLU A 513 50.40 26.31 7.28
N ALA A 514 51.22 25.83 6.33
CA ALA A 514 50.78 24.88 5.30
C ALA A 514 50.36 23.51 5.86
N ALA A 515 50.90 23.09 7.01
CA ALA A 515 50.47 21.88 7.71
C ALA A 515 49.16 22.10 8.49
N ALA A 516 48.99 23.27 9.11
CA ALA A 516 47.76 23.66 9.80
C ALA A 516 46.58 23.78 8.82
N GLY A 517 46.79 24.43 7.67
CA GLY A 517 45.77 24.51 6.61
C GLY A 517 45.29 23.13 6.13
N LYS A 518 46.22 22.18 5.95
CA LYS A 518 45.88 20.79 5.58
C LYS A 518 45.15 20.01 6.68
N ALA A 519 45.43 20.30 7.95
CA ALA A 519 44.68 19.70 9.05
C ALA A 519 43.23 20.21 9.08
N VAL A 520 43.02 21.50 8.85
CA VAL A 520 41.69 22.13 8.75
C VAL A 520 40.93 21.63 7.51
N GLU A 521 41.60 21.50 6.36
CA GLU A 521 41.05 20.88 5.14
C GLU A 521 40.56 19.45 5.41
N GLN A 522 41.38 18.62 6.07
CA GLN A 522 41.01 17.25 6.45
C GLN A 522 39.84 17.20 7.45
N GLU A 523 39.76 18.16 8.38
CA GLU A 523 38.63 18.26 9.30
C GLU A 523 37.33 18.59 8.54
N TYR A 524 37.35 19.56 7.63
CA TYR A 524 36.18 19.87 6.80
C TYR A 524 35.76 18.68 5.93
N ILE A 525 36.71 17.97 5.29
CA ILE A 525 36.42 16.75 4.52
C ILE A 525 35.77 15.67 5.40
N ALA A 526 36.24 15.50 6.64
CA ALA A 526 35.63 14.57 7.60
C ALA A 526 34.19 14.99 7.98
N GLN A 527 33.97 16.27 8.30
CA GLN A 527 32.64 16.82 8.58
C GLN A 527 31.68 16.65 7.39
N LEU A 528 32.14 16.90 6.17
CA LEU A 528 31.38 16.71 4.92
C LEU A 528 31.01 15.24 4.69
N SER A 529 31.95 14.32 4.90
CA SER A 529 31.67 12.88 4.78
C SER A 529 30.63 12.41 5.81
N THR A 530 30.65 12.99 7.02
CA THR A 530 29.68 12.71 8.09
C THR A 530 28.30 13.24 7.71
N ILE A 531 28.19 14.50 7.27
CA ILE A 531 26.91 15.10 6.85
C ILE A 531 26.32 14.38 5.63
N ARG A 532 27.16 13.93 4.68
CA ARG A 532 26.73 13.10 3.54
C ARG A 532 26.17 11.75 3.98
N GLN A 533 26.77 11.12 4.99
CA GLN A 533 26.24 9.87 5.58
C GLN A 533 24.92 10.12 6.32
N GLU A 534 24.85 11.14 7.19
CA GLU A 534 23.63 11.52 7.92
C GLU A 534 22.46 11.84 6.96
N LEU A 535 22.74 12.51 5.83
CA LEU A 535 21.77 12.79 4.78
C LEU A 535 21.22 11.53 4.12
N GLU A 536 22.08 10.56 3.77
CA GLU A 536 21.65 9.32 3.12
C GLU A 536 20.92 8.38 4.10
N GLU A 537 21.36 8.32 5.36
CA GLU A 537 20.63 7.62 6.43
C GLU A 537 19.24 8.25 6.66
N ALA A 538 19.14 9.58 6.68
CA ALA A 538 17.86 10.28 6.77
C ALA A 538 16.94 10.00 5.56
N LYS A 539 17.48 9.96 4.34
CA LYS A 539 16.76 9.56 3.11
C LYS A 539 16.23 8.12 3.19
N GLN A 540 17.04 7.18 3.65
CA GLN A 540 16.60 5.79 3.83
C GLN A 540 15.47 5.68 4.87
N VAL A 541 15.57 6.39 6.00
CA VAL A 541 14.51 6.43 7.02
C VAL A 541 13.22 7.09 6.50
N VAL A 542 13.33 8.14 5.66
CA VAL A 542 12.19 8.69 4.91
C VAL A 542 11.52 7.60 4.07
N ILE A 543 12.28 6.94 3.20
CA ILE A 543 11.79 5.91 2.27
C ILE A 543 11.12 4.74 3.00
N GLU A 544 11.66 4.32 4.15
CA GLU A 544 11.06 3.27 4.99
C GLU A 544 9.77 3.74 5.67
N SER A 545 9.73 4.97 6.18
CA SER A 545 8.51 5.54 6.77
C SER A 545 7.41 5.78 5.73
N GLU A 546 7.75 6.14 4.48
CA GLU A 546 6.81 6.18 3.37
C GLU A 546 6.23 4.81 2.99
N LYS A 547 7.07 3.76 2.94
CA LYS A 547 6.59 2.39 2.67
C LYS A 547 5.60 1.93 3.75
N LYS A 548 5.92 2.20 5.02
CA LYS A 548 5.06 1.91 6.18
C LYS A 548 3.75 2.70 6.15
N LEU A 549 3.80 3.96 5.73
CA LEU A 549 2.64 4.83 5.54
C LEU A 549 1.73 4.28 4.42
N LYS A 550 2.27 4.02 3.22
CA LYS A 550 1.53 3.44 2.08
C LYS A 550 0.85 2.12 2.43
N PHE A 551 1.55 1.20 3.09
CA PHE A 551 0.97 -0.07 3.56
C PHE A 551 -0.22 0.14 4.52
N LYS A 552 -0.16 1.14 5.42
CA LYS A 552 -1.29 1.47 6.30
C LYS A 552 -2.46 2.11 5.52
N GLU A 553 -2.18 2.99 4.57
CA GLU A 553 -3.23 3.58 3.71
C GLU A 553 -3.98 2.51 2.90
N GLU A 554 -3.24 1.56 2.32
CA GLU A 554 -3.80 0.39 1.63
C GLU A 554 -4.63 -0.49 2.59
N THR A 555 -4.15 -0.73 3.81
CA THR A 555 -4.86 -1.51 4.83
C THR A 555 -6.17 -0.84 5.26
N ALA A 556 -6.15 0.48 5.52
CA ALA A 556 -7.35 1.24 5.89
C ALA A 556 -8.35 1.32 4.73
N SER A 557 -7.88 1.50 3.50
CA SER A 557 -8.70 1.47 2.29
C SER A 557 -9.39 0.12 2.10
N ALA A 558 -8.66 -0.99 2.27
CA ALA A 558 -9.22 -2.34 2.20
C ALA A 558 -10.26 -2.61 3.31
N ALA A 559 -10.00 -2.14 4.54
CA ALA A 559 -10.94 -2.26 5.66
C ALA A 559 -12.24 -1.46 5.41
N MET A 560 -12.14 -0.21 4.91
CA MET A 560 -13.31 0.58 4.50
C MET A 560 -14.10 -0.10 3.38
N ALA A 561 -13.43 -0.59 2.33
CA ALA A 561 -14.08 -1.28 1.22
C ALA A 561 -14.81 -2.56 1.67
N ALA A 562 -14.22 -3.33 2.57
CA ALA A 562 -14.86 -4.51 3.17
C ALA A 562 -16.07 -4.13 4.03
N ARG A 563 -15.99 -3.03 4.79
CA ARG A 563 -17.10 -2.50 5.59
C ARG A 563 -18.28 -2.07 4.73
N ASP A 564 -18.03 -1.32 3.66
CA ASP A 564 -19.07 -0.82 2.76
C ASP A 564 -19.70 -1.97 1.93
N ALA A 565 -18.93 -3.01 1.60
CA ALA A 565 -19.44 -4.25 1.03
C ALA A 565 -20.37 -5.01 2.00
N ALA A 566 -20.03 -5.07 3.31
CA ALA A 566 -20.90 -5.65 4.33
C ALA A 566 -22.19 -4.82 4.52
N GLU A 567 -22.09 -3.50 4.55
CA GLU A 567 -23.24 -2.60 4.71
C GLU A 567 -24.20 -2.65 3.51
N THR A 568 -23.67 -2.72 2.28
CA THR A 568 -24.49 -2.90 1.06
C THR A 568 -25.14 -4.30 1.00
N SER A 569 -24.45 -5.34 1.47
CA SER A 569 -25.03 -6.68 1.63
C SER A 569 -26.20 -6.70 2.63
N LEU A 570 -26.05 -6.05 3.79
CA LEU A 570 -27.13 -5.87 4.78
C LEU A 570 -28.34 -5.14 4.17
N LYS A 571 -28.12 -4.01 3.50
CA LYS A 571 -29.19 -3.25 2.81
C LYS A 571 -29.90 -4.08 1.75
N LEU A 572 -29.18 -4.95 1.03
CA LEU A 572 -29.77 -5.88 0.06
C LEU A 572 -30.60 -6.99 0.74
N ALA A 573 -30.15 -7.51 1.89
CA ALA A 573 -30.91 -8.47 2.69
C ALA A 573 -32.20 -7.86 3.25
N ASP A 574 -32.15 -6.63 3.76
CA ASP A 574 -33.30 -5.93 4.33
C ASP A 574 -34.33 -5.52 3.25
N THR A 575 -33.90 -5.07 2.07
CA THR A 575 -34.80 -4.79 0.93
C THR A 575 -35.41 -6.05 0.30
N ARG A 576 -34.74 -7.21 0.37
CA ARG A 576 -35.36 -8.51 0.09
C ARG A 576 -36.41 -8.85 1.17
N ALA A 577 -36.13 -8.55 2.44
CA ALA A 577 -37.03 -8.81 3.55
C ALA A 577 -38.23 -7.85 3.69
N THR A 578 -38.20 -6.64 3.11
CA THR A 578 -39.40 -5.79 2.95
C THR A 578 -40.31 -6.38 1.87
N ARG A 579 -39.77 -6.65 0.66
CA ARG A 579 -40.53 -7.22 -0.47
C ARG A 579 -41.23 -8.53 -0.13
N LEU A 580 -40.58 -9.40 0.67
CA LEU A 580 -41.20 -10.64 1.14
C LEU A 580 -42.35 -10.40 2.14
N ARG A 581 -42.27 -9.36 2.99
CA ARG A 581 -43.38 -8.97 3.88
C ARG A 581 -44.54 -8.37 3.10
N GLU A 582 -44.28 -7.42 2.20
CA GLU A 582 -45.26 -6.85 1.28
C GLU A 582 -46.02 -7.96 0.51
N ARG A 583 -45.31 -9.00 0.06
CA ARG A 583 -45.92 -10.15 -0.63
C ARG A 583 -46.74 -11.05 0.30
N LEU A 584 -46.34 -11.24 1.55
CA LEU A 584 -47.12 -11.98 2.55
C LEU A 584 -48.38 -11.22 2.99
N GLU A 585 -48.27 -9.90 3.17
CA GLU A 585 -49.39 -9.00 3.48
C GLU A 585 -50.41 -9.00 2.33
N GLU A 586 -49.96 -8.92 1.08
CA GLU A 586 -50.83 -9.03 -0.10
C GLU A 586 -51.51 -10.41 -0.21
N LEU A 587 -50.79 -11.50 0.04
CA LEU A 587 -51.39 -12.85 0.05
C LEU A 587 -52.39 -13.04 1.21
N THR A 588 -52.18 -12.36 2.34
CA THR A 588 -53.11 -12.35 3.48
C THR A 588 -54.37 -11.57 3.14
N ARG A 589 -54.24 -10.38 2.54
CA ARG A 589 -55.36 -9.59 2.02
C ARG A 589 -56.20 -10.37 1.00
N GLN A 590 -55.56 -11.09 0.08
CA GLN A 590 -56.25 -11.96 -0.88
C GLN A 590 -57.01 -13.12 -0.20
N LEU A 591 -56.51 -13.65 0.92
CA LEU A 591 -57.19 -14.69 1.69
C LEU A 591 -58.44 -14.13 2.41
N GLU A 592 -58.35 -12.93 2.99
CA GLU A 592 -59.46 -12.22 3.63
C GLU A 592 -60.55 -11.80 2.63
N GLU A 593 -60.15 -11.32 1.44
CA GLU A 593 -61.06 -11.01 0.33
C GLU A 593 -61.80 -12.26 -0.19
N LEU A 594 -61.14 -13.42 -0.21
CA LEU A 594 -61.79 -14.68 -0.58
C LEU A 594 -62.82 -15.14 0.46
N ASP A 595 -62.55 -14.99 1.76
CA ASP A 595 -63.47 -15.44 2.82
C ASP A 595 -64.69 -14.50 2.99
N THR A 596 -64.47 -13.20 2.88
CA THR A 596 -65.56 -12.19 2.87
C THR A 596 -66.45 -12.30 1.62
N ARG A 597 -65.86 -12.59 0.44
CA ARG A 597 -66.61 -12.86 -0.80
C ARG A 597 -67.38 -14.18 -0.75
N LYS A 598 -66.89 -15.17 -0.02
CA LYS A 598 -67.60 -16.45 0.23
C LYS A 598 -68.79 -16.25 1.18
N SER A 599 -68.61 -15.42 2.20
CA SER A 599 -69.64 -15.06 3.20
C SER A 599 -70.84 -14.29 2.61
N SER A 600 -70.63 -13.53 1.53
CA SER A 600 -71.69 -12.77 0.84
C SER A 600 -72.49 -13.58 -0.19
N SER A 601 -72.11 -14.83 -0.49
CA SER A 601 -72.78 -15.69 -1.49
C SER A 601 -73.83 -16.66 -0.89
N ASN A 602 -74.51 -16.24 0.18
CA ASN A 602 -75.54 -17.04 0.86
C ASN A 602 -76.86 -17.10 0.06
N GLY A 603 -76.90 -17.96 -0.98
CA GLY A 603 -78.08 -18.15 -1.82
C GLY A 603 -78.37 -19.57 -2.31
N LYS A 604 -77.39 -20.49 -2.31
CA LYS A 604 -77.58 -21.90 -2.70
C LYS A 604 -76.78 -22.84 -1.80
N ARG A 605 -77.38 -23.98 -1.42
CA ARG A 605 -76.77 -25.02 -0.57
C ARG A 605 -75.63 -25.76 -1.31
N SER A 606 -74.47 -25.14 -1.41
CA SER A 606 -73.22 -25.83 -1.76
C SER A 606 -72.60 -26.44 -0.50
N ARG A 607 -72.14 -27.69 -0.56
CA ARG A 607 -71.54 -28.40 0.58
C ARG A 607 -70.29 -27.65 1.07
N TYR A 608 -70.15 -27.51 2.39
CA TYR A 608 -69.08 -26.73 3.02
C TYR A 608 -67.69 -27.29 2.70
N MET A 609 -66.96 -26.65 1.78
CA MET A 609 -65.50 -26.78 1.70
C MET A 609 -64.85 -25.74 2.61
N CYS A 610 -64.56 -26.15 3.84
CA CYS A 610 -63.69 -25.46 4.78
C CYS A 610 -62.25 -26.03 4.73
N TRP A 611 -61.34 -25.39 5.47
CA TRP A 611 -59.94 -25.81 5.59
C TRP A 611 -59.85 -27.22 6.21
N PRO A 612 -58.90 -28.09 5.80
CA PRO A 612 -57.76 -27.85 4.90
C PRO A 612 -57.98 -28.24 3.43
N TRP A 613 -59.19 -28.63 3.04
CA TRP A 613 -59.45 -29.40 1.80
C TRP A 613 -58.95 -28.74 0.52
N GLN A 614 -59.10 -27.42 0.43
CA GLN A 614 -58.74 -26.64 -0.76
C GLN A 614 -57.22 -26.48 -0.98
N TRP A 615 -56.38 -26.76 0.03
CA TRP A 615 -54.90 -26.71 -0.05
C TRP A 615 -54.25 -28.07 -0.37
N LEU A 616 -55.05 -29.13 -0.52
CA LEU A 616 -54.56 -30.51 -0.68
C LEU A 616 -54.71 -31.07 -2.10
N GLY A 617 -55.16 -30.27 -3.07
CA GLY A 617 -55.28 -30.66 -4.48
C GLY A 617 -56.24 -31.82 -4.71
N LEU A 618 -57.32 -31.88 -3.94
CA LEU A 618 -58.34 -32.94 -4.02
C LEU A 618 -59.59 -32.38 -4.69
N ASP A 619 -59.82 -32.76 -5.94
CA ASP A 619 -61.03 -32.39 -6.67
C ASP A 619 -62.29 -32.93 -5.99
N ALA A 620 -63.37 -32.15 -6.10
CA ALA A 620 -64.67 -32.53 -5.57
C ALA A 620 -65.29 -33.63 -6.44
N VAL A 621 -65.79 -34.70 -5.82
CA VAL A 621 -66.49 -35.79 -6.52
C VAL A 621 -67.80 -35.27 -7.12
N GLY A 622 -67.74 -34.99 -8.43
CA GLY A 622 -68.82 -34.52 -9.30
C GLY A 622 -68.40 -34.69 -10.78
N PRO A 623 -69.33 -34.71 -11.74
CA PRO A 623 -69.04 -35.03 -13.13
C PRO A 623 -68.20 -33.95 -13.84
N HIS A 624 -67.25 -34.39 -14.68
CA HIS A 624 -66.27 -33.55 -15.37
C HIS A 624 -66.85 -32.47 -16.29
N GLN A 625 -66.20 -31.30 -16.30
CA GLN A 625 -65.89 -30.54 -17.52
C GLN A 625 -64.43 -30.02 -17.44
N PRO A 626 -63.76 -29.70 -18.59
CA PRO A 626 -62.31 -29.84 -18.68
C PRO A 626 -61.48 -28.56 -18.52
N ASP A 627 -60.26 -28.77 -18.02
CA ASP A 627 -58.98 -28.16 -18.42
C ASP A 627 -58.92 -26.66 -18.74
N THR A 628 -58.78 -25.82 -17.71
CA THR A 628 -58.20 -24.48 -17.85
C THR A 628 -56.69 -24.50 -17.60
N VAL A 629 -55.92 -24.54 -18.69
CA VAL A 629 -54.48 -24.29 -18.88
C VAL A 629 -53.67 -24.00 -17.59
N GLN A 630 -52.83 -24.95 -17.22
CA GLN A 630 -51.85 -24.84 -16.14
C GLN A 630 -50.72 -23.87 -16.51
N ARG A 631 -50.85 -22.58 -16.15
CA ARG A 631 -49.79 -21.57 -16.37
C ARG A 631 -48.62 -21.81 -15.40
N THR A 632 -47.61 -22.55 -15.85
CA THR A 632 -46.35 -22.77 -15.13
C THR A 632 -45.51 -21.49 -15.11
N SER A 633 -45.63 -20.69 -14.06
CA SER A 633 -44.67 -19.62 -13.78
C SER A 633 -43.34 -20.22 -13.30
N ASN A 634 -42.40 -20.38 -14.23
CA ASN A 634 -41.00 -20.64 -13.90
C ASN A 634 -40.38 -19.37 -13.28
N GLU A 635 -40.35 -19.30 -11.95
CA GLU A 635 -39.55 -18.33 -11.20
C GLU A 635 -38.57 -19.10 -10.30
N MET A 636 -37.61 -19.79 -10.93
CA MET A 636 -36.52 -20.52 -10.28
C MET A 636 -35.15 -20.07 -10.82
N GLU A 637 -34.95 -18.76 -10.93
CA GLU A 637 -33.69 -18.12 -11.34
C GLU A 637 -33.14 -17.21 -10.22
N LEU A 638 -32.90 -17.79 -9.04
CA LEU A 638 -32.09 -17.19 -7.98
C LEU A 638 -31.22 -18.28 -7.33
N SER A 639 -30.25 -18.77 -8.08
CA SER A 639 -29.27 -19.78 -7.62
C SER A 639 -27.93 -19.60 -8.35
N GLU A 640 -27.30 -18.44 -8.14
CA GLU A 640 -25.85 -18.32 -8.31
C GLU A 640 -25.14 -18.62 -6.98
N PRO A 641 -23.94 -19.24 -7.01
CA PRO A 641 -23.28 -19.76 -5.81
C PRO A 641 -22.61 -18.66 -4.98
N LEU A 642 -22.37 -18.96 -3.70
CA LEU A 642 -21.51 -18.17 -2.82
C LEU A 642 -20.04 -18.33 -3.24
N LEU A 643 -19.40 -17.21 -3.57
CA LEU A 643 -17.96 -16.96 -3.51
C LEU A 643 -17.74 -15.51 -3.02
#